data_AF-A0A8H2W7P5-F1
#
_entry.id   AF-A0A8H2W7P5-F1
#
_cell.length_a   1.000
_cell.length_b   1.000
_cell.length_c   1.000
_cell.angle_alpha   90.00
_cell.angle_beta   90.00
_cell.angle_gamma   90.00
#
_symmetry.space_group_name_H-M   'P 1'
#
loop_
_entity.id
_entity.type
_entity.pdbx_description
1 polymer ?
#
loop_
_entity_poly.entity_id
_entity_poly.type
_entity_poly.pdbx_seq_one_letter_code
_entity_poly.pdbx_strand_id
1 'polypeptide(L)'
;MSKMKGFVLDASGSAKIQTGNRLGEMAQKLWDNGKRALPHGVCAYIGTGGHTSFGGFGPFSRYAGLLQDHVTSAEVVLANGTLTTASATENPDLFWALRGAGASYGIVTQWTFSTLAAPPTVISYHVEYDKLIVTADQAKALLKKWQTIALAAPDNLSVICTVAKQVPVYGKKLYLQFRGTYYGTEANFKALSSTWSSTYSPGNFTYKVNNWYDGLVALGGSLDTSKPRTSINFFAKSIFAKSAITDSQWDRLFKLIGDEGISNDVDWFIEFDRYGGAVSKQAPDYTAFAHRDALISMQFYGGITTDPLPADGIPFITKLANAVDTNPKAAYANYVDPSLTPAQWKQQYFAGHYRRSLDVCYFTLRSTTTVDSLLFELESIMPKRTSARLAKGKKRVKVDEEEAYDDPEHDTDFELSESEQEEEHKPPPRKRQHTAAKLTRQVIRKKQVRGKQGLLADLINMPVDIFTELDAFISPERFYELAPLFGDHRTDEAALIQRQAQMLSGFLGACALDRMQELDDMKVARLSEIKRRLEEMGWSDEDMTFDWRYANRSEWENLVWQPKPLTDRTWANIRPKLIPLLEANREKRLALERDARKHLRRSRLLELVLGIKSKNYLALEFKVQYPVPSASLPPISTSYEPPFPDLVSTLDWPILNELYETDATVAEMEDKFEKHREEIEALIADWASTAQAHCIGLLRTGPQVRGDILRPTAIVYDDGSDPLINFSDDLKRLLRADSFFYKTRSFGYPVKEPLTYGGVFSSDSSRESSFVQQLSGVPSQSSLNMDQICLHREAQEVARVILADMGRPDASYLEMTAVGANFVCGRCHDADHMTWEQLIQHYVQRNEVYNCIQEVLPLFNAEMVYNNVHDPELFTDRPLVKYFS
;
A
#
# COMPACT_ATOMS: atom_id res chain seq x y z
N MET A 1 9.22 15.53 15.92
CA MET A 1 9.14 15.26 17.38
C MET A 1 9.06 13.76 17.75
N SER A 2 9.52 12.81 16.91
CA SER A 2 9.30 11.36 17.11
C SER A 2 9.94 10.74 18.38
N LYS A 3 10.92 11.40 18.99
CA LYS A 3 11.56 10.96 20.25
C LYS A 3 10.88 11.53 21.50
N MET A 4 9.97 12.48 21.37
CA MET A 4 9.21 13.07 22.49
C MET A 4 8.01 12.19 22.81
N LYS A 5 8.27 11.09 23.53
CA LYS A 5 7.32 10.01 23.83
C LYS A 5 6.85 9.95 25.28
N GLY A 6 7.20 10.96 26.08
CA GLY A 6 6.80 11.09 27.48
C GLY A 6 5.29 10.95 27.66
N PHE A 7 4.90 10.23 28.70
CA PHE A 7 3.51 9.99 29.09
C PHE A 7 3.45 9.90 30.61
N VAL A 8 2.55 10.68 31.22
CA VAL A 8 2.27 10.61 32.65
C VAL A 8 0.75 10.72 32.82
N LEU A 9 0.15 9.74 33.50
CA LEU A 9 -1.25 9.78 33.92
C LEU A 9 -1.28 9.84 35.45
N ASP A 10 -1.98 10.83 36.01
CA ASP A 10 -2.16 10.94 37.45
C ASP A 10 -3.50 10.36 37.94
N ALA A 11 -3.64 10.25 39.26
CA ALA A 11 -4.83 9.70 39.90
C ALA A 11 -6.12 10.52 39.66
N SER A 12 -6.00 11.79 39.27
CA SER A 12 -7.15 12.63 38.91
C SER A 12 -7.68 12.32 37.51
N GLY A 13 -6.93 11.54 36.72
CA GLY A 13 -7.21 11.29 35.31
C GLY A 13 -6.63 12.36 34.38
N SER A 14 -5.71 13.20 34.87
CA SER A 14 -4.96 14.12 34.02
C SER A 14 -3.81 13.39 33.33
N ALA A 15 -3.73 13.50 32.01
CA ALA A 15 -2.70 12.84 31.21
C ALA A 15 -1.82 13.87 30.50
N LYS A 16 -0.53 13.92 30.84
CA LYS A 16 0.50 14.68 30.12
C LYS A 16 1.12 13.79 29.05
N ILE A 17 0.97 14.17 27.78
CA ILE A 17 1.35 13.35 26.63
C ILE A 17 2.18 14.20 25.68
N GLN A 18 3.44 13.83 25.50
CA GLN A 18 4.31 14.49 24.53
C GLN A 18 3.85 14.20 23.09
N THR A 19 4.03 15.19 22.21
CA THR A 19 3.41 15.22 20.86
C THR A 19 4.02 14.24 19.86
N GLY A 20 5.10 13.53 20.22
CA GLY A 20 5.67 12.44 19.44
C GLY A 20 4.92 11.12 19.57
N ASN A 21 4.04 10.95 20.56
CA ASN A 21 3.27 9.72 20.75
C ASN A 21 2.36 9.46 19.52
N ARG A 22 2.12 8.17 19.23
CA ARG A 22 1.13 7.76 18.22
C ARG A 22 -0.23 7.52 18.88
N LEU A 23 -1.33 7.56 18.12
CA LEU A 23 -2.68 7.32 18.65
C LEU A 23 -2.81 5.91 19.26
N GLY A 24 -2.23 4.89 18.62
CA GLY A 24 -2.22 3.52 19.14
C GLY A 24 -1.49 3.42 20.49
N GLU A 25 -0.27 3.98 20.57
CA GLU A 25 0.50 4.05 21.83
C GLU A 25 -0.25 4.81 22.92
N MET A 26 -0.89 5.93 22.57
CA MET A 26 -1.68 6.72 23.50
C MET A 26 -2.86 5.91 24.05
N ALA A 27 -3.60 5.23 23.19
CA ALA A 27 -4.75 4.41 23.59
C ALA A 27 -4.33 3.26 24.52
N GLN A 28 -3.25 2.55 24.18
CA GLN A 28 -2.70 1.48 25.00
C GLN A 28 -2.27 2.01 26.38
N LYS A 29 -1.50 3.11 26.42
CA LYS A 29 -1.03 3.71 27.69
C LYS A 29 -2.19 4.18 28.58
N LEU A 30 -3.22 4.80 28.02
CA LEU A 30 -4.42 5.21 28.77
C LEU A 30 -5.18 4.01 29.35
N TRP A 31 -5.29 2.93 28.56
CA TRP A 31 -5.94 1.70 28.98
C TRP A 31 -5.17 1.01 30.11
N ASP A 32 -3.85 0.91 29.98
CA ASP A 32 -3.01 0.17 30.93
C ASP A 32 -2.83 0.92 32.25
N ASN A 33 -2.74 2.25 32.22
CA ASN A 33 -2.42 3.05 33.41
C ASN A 33 -3.65 3.50 34.21
N GLY A 34 -4.87 3.18 33.76
CA GLY A 34 -6.07 3.55 34.53
C GLY A 34 -7.41 3.31 33.86
N LYS A 35 -7.47 2.46 32.82
CA LYS A 35 -8.70 2.22 32.04
C LYS A 35 -9.37 3.54 31.65
N ARG A 36 -8.56 4.46 31.14
CA ARG A 36 -9.00 5.79 30.69
C ARG A 36 -9.20 5.79 29.19
N ALA A 37 -9.98 6.75 28.71
CA ALA A 37 -10.29 6.94 27.30
C ALA A 37 -10.21 8.43 26.92
N LEU A 38 -9.90 8.67 25.65
CA LEU A 38 -10.00 9.97 24.98
C LEU A 38 -10.63 9.75 23.60
N PRO A 39 -11.44 10.70 23.09
CA PRO A 39 -11.95 10.61 21.73
C PRO A 39 -10.86 10.94 20.72
N HIS A 40 -10.46 9.97 19.90
CA HIS A 40 -9.47 10.15 18.84
C HIS A 40 -9.75 9.21 17.65
N GLY A 41 -9.08 9.45 16.53
CA GLY A 41 -9.19 8.62 15.32
C GLY A 41 -8.61 7.20 15.50
N VAL A 42 -8.98 6.28 14.61
CA VAL A 42 -8.62 4.85 14.73
C VAL A 42 -7.28 4.47 14.09
N CYS A 43 -6.72 5.34 13.23
CA CYS A 43 -5.46 5.07 12.55
C CYS A 43 -4.27 5.15 13.52
N ALA A 44 -3.78 4.00 13.96
CA ALA A 44 -2.81 3.87 15.05
C ALA A 44 -1.54 4.73 14.90
N TYR A 45 -1.02 4.88 13.66
CA TYR A 45 0.23 5.59 13.36
C TYR A 45 0.10 7.12 13.26
N ILE A 46 -1.10 7.68 13.39
CA ILE A 46 -1.25 9.14 13.43
C ILE A 46 -0.56 9.69 14.68
N GLY A 47 0.16 10.81 14.55
CA GLY A 47 0.83 11.47 15.67
C GLY A 47 -0.16 12.29 16.50
N THR A 48 -0.06 12.20 17.83
CA THR A 48 -0.95 12.91 18.78
C THR A 48 -0.85 14.43 18.66
N GLY A 49 0.35 14.95 18.35
CA GLY A 49 0.59 16.39 18.17
C GLY A 49 -0.36 17.03 17.17
N GLY A 50 -0.18 16.70 15.88
CA GLY A 50 -1.01 17.25 14.80
C GLY A 50 -2.49 16.87 14.93
N HIS A 51 -2.80 15.62 15.31
CA HIS A 51 -4.20 15.20 15.45
C HIS A 51 -4.98 16.06 16.44
N THR A 52 -4.37 16.38 17.59
CA THR A 52 -4.95 17.26 18.62
C THR A 52 -5.03 18.72 18.14
N SER A 53 -3.99 19.23 17.46
CA SER A 53 -3.91 20.64 17.04
C SER A 53 -5.00 21.10 16.07
N PHE A 54 -5.72 20.16 15.45
CA PHE A 54 -6.74 20.44 14.44
C PHE A 54 -8.06 19.72 14.73
N GLY A 55 -8.39 19.42 15.99
CA GLY A 55 -9.62 18.73 16.37
C GLY A 55 -9.37 17.38 17.04
N GLY A 56 -9.08 16.37 16.22
CA GLY A 56 -8.96 14.99 16.63
C GLY A 56 -10.32 14.30 16.71
N PHE A 57 -10.96 14.13 15.56
CA PHE A 57 -12.23 13.41 15.45
C PHE A 57 -12.02 11.89 15.38
N GLY A 58 -12.96 11.14 15.96
CA GLY A 58 -13.06 9.71 15.79
C GLY A 58 -14.41 9.14 16.26
N PRO A 59 -14.53 7.80 16.34
CA PRO A 59 -15.80 7.13 16.64
C PRO A 59 -16.41 7.53 17.99
N PHE A 60 -15.57 7.84 18.97
CA PHE A 60 -16.02 8.26 20.30
C PHE A 60 -16.43 9.74 20.36
N SER A 61 -16.18 10.52 19.31
CA SER A 61 -16.33 11.98 19.37
C SER A 61 -17.77 12.46 19.48
N ARG A 62 -18.74 11.76 18.90
CA ARG A 62 -20.15 12.13 19.07
C ARG A 62 -20.62 11.99 20.52
N TYR A 63 -20.01 11.08 21.28
CA TYR A 63 -20.33 10.86 22.68
C TYR A 63 -19.53 11.79 23.61
N ALA A 64 -18.24 11.98 23.33
CA ALA A 64 -17.29 12.62 24.25
C ALA A 64 -16.78 14.01 23.80
N GLY A 65 -16.92 14.38 22.53
CA GLY A 65 -16.33 15.60 21.95
C GLY A 65 -15.09 15.30 21.11
N LEU A 66 -14.42 16.33 20.60
CA LEU A 66 -13.15 16.17 19.88
C LEU A 66 -11.99 15.93 20.87
N LEU A 67 -10.89 15.33 20.42
CA LEU A 67 -9.70 15.14 21.27
C LEU A 67 -9.25 16.43 21.95
N GLN A 68 -9.22 17.53 21.19
CA GLN A 68 -8.81 18.84 21.69
C GLN A 68 -9.76 19.45 22.73
N ASP A 69 -11.02 19.00 22.79
CA ASP A 69 -11.98 19.47 23.79
C ASP A 69 -11.62 18.96 25.19
N HIS A 70 -10.80 17.91 25.27
CA HIS A 70 -10.26 17.37 26.50
C HIS A 70 -8.92 17.98 26.90
N VAL A 71 -8.32 18.86 26.10
CA VAL A 71 -7.05 19.50 26.45
C VAL A 71 -7.31 20.56 27.54
N THR A 72 -6.50 20.53 28.60
CA THR A 72 -6.50 21.52 29.68
C THR A 72 -5.30 22.45 29.65
N SER A 73 -4.17 22.00 29.09
CA SER A 73 -3.00 22.86 28.82
C SER A 73 -2.09 22.31 27.73
N ALA A 74 -1.21 23.14 27.20
CA ALA A 74 -0.18 22.81 26.23
C ALA A 74 1.15 23.43 26.64
N GLU A 75 2.25 22.68 26.50
CA GLU A 75 3.60 23.20 26.55
C GLU A 75 4.06 23.50 25.11
N VAL A 76 4.57 24.71 24.86
CA VAL A 76 4.73 25.25 23.52
C VAL A 76 6.03 26.04 23.41
N VAL A 77 6.81 25.78 22.37
CA VAL A 77 7.96 26.59 21.98
C VAL A 77 7.51 27.63 20.95
N LEU A 78 7.67 28.91 21.27
CA LEU A 78 7.35 30.03 20.40
C LEU A 78 8.47 30.30 19.38
N ALA A 79 8.19 31.14 18.38
CA ALA A 79 9.12 31.49 17.30
C ALA A 79 10.44 32.11 17.79
N ASN A 80 10.47 32.72 18.97
CA ASN A 80 11.68 33.27 19.59
C ASN A 80 12.45 32.26 20.47
N GLY A 81 12.08 30.98 20.43
CA GLY A 81 12.66 29.91 21.24
C GLY A 81 12.14 29.84 22.69
N THR A 82 11.22 30.71 23.09
CA THR A 82 10.66 30.69 24.46
C THR A 82 9.74 29.48 24.65
N LEU A 83 9.99 28.69 25.69
CA LEU A 83 9.07 27.67 26.17
C LEU A 83 8.03 28.30 27.10
N THR A 84 6.74 28.14 26.79
CA THR A 84 5.63 28.67 27.60
C THR A 84 4.50 27.66 27.75
N THR A 85 3.58 27.93 28.67
CA THR A 85 2.36 27.14 28.87
C THR A 85 1.15 27.92 28.33
N ALA A 86 0.31 27.24 27.55
CA ALA A 86 -0.99 27.74 27.12
C ALA A 86 -2.10 26.94 27.83
N SER A 87 -3.01 27.63 28.51
CA SER A 87 -4.16 27.07 29.22
C SER A 87 -5.29 28.09 29.28
N ALA A 88 -6.43 27.74 29.88
CA ALA A 88 -7.53 28.70 30.08
C ALA A 88 -7.15 29.91 30.97
N THR A 89 -6.10 29.79 31.78
CA THR A 89 -5.67 30.83 32.74
C THR A 89 -4.31 31.44 32.40
N GLU A 90 -3.56 30.85 31.47
CA GLU A 90 -2.22 31.30 31.07
C GLU A 90 -2.14 31.29 29.54
N ASN A 91 -1.88 32.43 28.90
CA ASN A 91 -1.94 32.58 27.44
C ASN A 91 -3.24 32.02 26.81
N PRO A 92 -4.44 32.46 27.26
CA PRO A 92 -5.72 31.87 26.84
C PRO A 92 -6.02 31.99 25.35
N ASP A 93 -5.53 33.05 24.70
CA ASP A 93 -5.67 33.25 23.27
C ASP A 93 -4.81 32.25 22.47
N LEU A 94 -3.57 32.03 22.90
CA LEU A 94 -2.71 30.97 22.37
C LEU A 94 -3.34 29.60 22.58
N PHE A 95 -3.91 29.36 23.76
CA PHE A 95 -4.56 28.10 24.10
C PHE A 95 -5.81 27.82 23.25
N TRP A 96 -6.58 28.85 22.91
CA TRP A 96 -7.67 28.76 21.95
C TRP A 96 -7.15 28.43 20.53
N ALA A 97 -6.10 29.13 20.08
CA ALA A 97 -5.54 28.99 18.74
C ALA A 97 -4.91 27.61 18.49
N LEU A 98 -4.18 27.09 19.48
CA LEU A 98 -3.55 25.78 19.40
C LEU A 98 -4.54 24.63 19.24
N ARG A 99 -5.77 24.81 19.72
CA ARG A 99 -6.88 23.84 19.59
C ARG A 99 -7.67 24.12 18.31
N GLY A 100 -7.05 23.95 17.16
CA GLY A 100 -7.72 24.06 15.86
C GLY A 100 -6.86 24.66 14.76
N ALA A 101 -5.77 25.36 15.10
CA ALA A 101 -4.85 26.00 14.16
C ALA A 101 -3.38 25.86 14.59
N GLY A 102 -3.04 24.85 15.40
CA GLY A 102 -1.82 24.88 16.21
C GLY A 102 -0.48 24.96 15.46
N ALA A 103 -0.40 24.48 14.22
CA ALA A 103 0.80 24.59 13.38
C ALA A 103 1.31 26.03 13.18
N SER A 104 0.43 27.03 13.29
CA SER A 104 0.76 28.44 13.01
C SER A 104 1.25 29.22 14.24
N TYR A 105 1.26 28.63 15.43
CA TYR A 105 1.46 29.37 16.68
C TYR A 105 2.67 28.91 17.51
N GLY A 106 3.33 27.83 17.11
CA GLY A 106 4.52 27.32 17.77
C GLY A 106 4.61 25.80 17.72
N ILE A 107 5.67 25.26 18.32
CA ILE A 107 5.90 23.82 18.40
C ILE A 107 5.32 23.33 19.72
N VAL A 108 4.15 22.67 19.68
CA VAL A 108 3.59 22.02 20.87
C VAL A 108 4.43 20.79 21.22
N THR A 109 5.06 20.80 22.37
CA THR A 109 5.92 19.70 22.88
C THR A 109 5.13 18.70 23.70
N GLN A 110 4.09 19.15 24.39
CA GLN A 110 3.23 18.32 25.24
C GLN A 110 1.81 18.86 25.35
N TRP A 111 0.83 17.95 25.33
CA TRP A 111 -0.55 18.23 25.70
C TRP A 111 -0.87 17.66 27.08
N THR A 112 -1.64 18.39 27.88
CA THR A 112 -2.27 17.87 29.09
C THR A 112 -3.76 17.68 28.82
N PHE A 113 -4.26 16.47 29.02
CA PHE A 113 -5.65 16.10 28.80
C PHE A 113 -6.38 15.80 30.11
N SER A 114 -7.64 16.21 30.20
CA SER A 114 -8.61 15.66 31.15
C SER A 114 -9.27 14.44 30.53
N THR A 115 -8.76 13.25 30.88
CA THR A 115 -9.24 11.98 30.32
C THR A 115 -10.60 11.59 30.88
N LEU A 116 -11.30 10.68 30.19
CA LEU A 116 -12.54 10.08 30.66
C LEU A 116 -12.28 8.68 31.23
N ALA A 117 -13.16 8.20 32.12
CA ALA A 117 -13.21 6.77 32.40
C ALA A 117 -13.59 6.04 31.11
N ALA A 118 -12.88 4.96 30.78
CA ALA A 118 -13.22 4.17 29.62
C ALA A 118 -14.62 3.57 29.78
N PRO A 119 -15.48 3.65 28.77
CA PRO A 119 -16.77 2.96 28.79
C PRO A 119 -16.55 1.47 29.08
N PRO A 120 -17.27 0.88 30.06
CA PRO A 120 -17.09 -0.52 30.43
C PRO A 120 -17.55 -1.48 29.32
N THR A 121 -18.37 -0.98 28.39
CA THR A 121 -18.92 -1.74 27.28
C THR A 121 -18.97 -0.87 26.03
N VAL A 122 -18.39 -1.36 24.95
CA VAL A 122 -18.41 -0.76 23.61
C VAL A 122 -18.83 -1.83 22.61
N ILE A 123 -19.87 -1.59 21.84
CA ILE A 123 -20.34 -2.53 20.82
C ILE A 123 -19.86 -2.05 19.45
N SER A 124 -18.98 -2.79 18.80
CA SER A 124 -18.59 -2.56 17.41
C SER A 124 -19.58 -3.29 16.49
N TYR A 125 -20.02 -2.66 15.41
CA TYR A 125 -20.91 -3.30 14.43
C TYR A 125 -20.47 -3.02 13.00
N HIS A 126 -20.83 -3.93 12.09
CA HIS A 126 -20.62 -3.77 10.66
C HIS A 126 -21.77 -4.39 9.87
N VAL A 127 -21.98 -3.86 8.66
CA VAL A 127 -22.78 -4.50 7.62
C VAL A 127 -21.86 -4.79 6.46
N GLU A 128 -21.78 -6.06 6.10
CA GLU A 128 -21.01 -6.54 4.95
C GLU A 128 -21.96 -7.00 3.84
N TYR A 129 -21.69 -6.58 2.61
CA TYR A 129 -22.41 -7.06 1.44
C TYR A 129 -21.57 -8.14 0.78
N ASP A 130 -21.94 -9.42 0.93
CA ASP A 130 -21.26 -10.55 0.30
C ASP A 130 -21.65 -10.66 -1.17
N LYS A 131 -20.68 -10.68 -2.09
CA LYS A 131 -20.72 -10.85 -3.57
C LYS A 131 -21.86 -10.22 -4.39
N LEU A 132 -22.81 -9.55 -3.74
CA LEU A 132 -23.96 -8.88 -4.32
C LEU A 132 -23.46 -7.57 -4.87
N ILE A 133 -23.48 -7.53 -6.20
CA ILE A 133 -23.24 -6.36 -7.03
C ILE A 133 -24.00 -5.19 -6.40
N VAL A 134 -23.28 -4.16 -5.96
CA VAL A 134 -23.89 -2.86 -5.63
C VAL A 134 -23.56 -1.95 -6.80
N THR A 135 -24.50 -1.83 -7.75
CA THR A 135 -24.43 -0.79 -8.77
C THR A 135 -24.41 0.59 -8.10
N ALA A 136 -23.97 1.62 -8.82
CA ALA A 136 -23.99 2.97 -8.26
C ALA A 136 -25.39 3.39 -7.77
N ASP A 137 -26.47 2.93 -8.42
CA ASP A 137 -27.85 3.17 -7.97
C ASP A 137 -28.24 2.43 -6.70
N GLN A 138 -27.80 1.17 -6.54
CA GLN A 138 -28.02 0.43 -5.29
C GLN A 138 -27.23 1.06 -4.14
N ALA A 139 -25.99 1.47 -4.39
CA ALA A 139 -25.15 2.16 -3.40
C ALA A 139 -25.81 3.48 -2.99
N LYS A 140 -26.30 4.26 -3.94
CA LYS A 140 -27.08 5.48 -3.71
C LYS A 140 -28.30 5.23 -2.82
N ALA A 141 -29.11 4.21 -3.13
CA ALA A 141 -30.30 3.89 -2.35
C ALA A 141 -29.96 3.51 -0.90
N LEU A 142 -28.89 2.75 -0.68
CA LEU A 142 -28.40 2.38 0.64
C LEU A 142 -27.77 3.57 1.38
N LEU A 143 -27.08 4.47 0.68
CA LEU A 143 -26.50 5.67 1.27
C LEU A 143 -27.56 6.67 1.73
N LYS A 144 -28.69 6.76 1.01
CA LYS A 144 -29.86 7.54 1.45
C LYS A 144 -30.44 6.99 2.76
N LYS A 145 -30.56 5.66 2.88
CA LYS A 145 -30.99 4.99 4.12
C LYS A 145 -30.00 5.22 5.25
N TRP A 146 -28.70 5.10 4.96
CA TRP A 146 -27.63 5.42 5.90
C TRP A 146 -27.75 6.85 6.41
N GLN A 147 -27.99 7.84 5.53
CA GLN A 147 -28.17 9.23 5.93
C GLN A 147 -29.35 9.40 6.90
N THR A 148 -30.49 8.76 6.63
CA THR A 148 -31.64 8.76 7.55
C THR A 148 -31.26 8.25 8.94
N ILE A 149 -30.56 7.11 9.00
CA ILE A 149 -30.11 6.51 10.26
C ILE A 149 -29.07 7.38 10.96
N ALA A 150 -28.09 7.90 10.21
CA ALA A 150 -27.03 8.76 10.72
C ALA A 150 -27.59 10.04 11.34
N LEU A 151 -28.55 10.69 10.67
CA LEU A 151 -29.16 11.92 11.17
C LEU A 151 -30.02 11.69 12.43
N ALA A 152 -30.64 10.52 12.56
CA ALA A 152 -31.43 10.12 13.73
C ALA A 152 -30.60 9.49 14.87
N ALA A 153 -29.31 9.21 14.65
CA ALA A 153 -28.48 8.45 15.58
C ALA A 153 -28.29 9.15 16.93
N PRO A 154 -28.47 8.46 18.07
CA PRO A 154 -28.19 9.02 19.39
C PRO A 154 -26.69 9.30 19.54
N ASP A 155 -26.31 10.24 20.41
CA ASP A 155 -24.92 10.71 20.56
C ASP A 155 -23.90 9.61 20.85
N ASN A 156 -24.34 8.52 21.49
CA ASN A 156 -23.50 7.38 21.82
C ASN A 156 -23.36 6.33 20.71
N LEU A 157 -23.84 6.61 19.49
CA LEU A 157 -23.69 5.76 18.31
C LEU A 157 -22.82 6.45 17.26
N SER A 158 -21.65 5.93 16.93
CA SER A 158 -20.90 6.35 15.74
C SER A 158 -21.49 5.66 14.52
N VAL A 159 -21.66 6.39 13.42
CA VAL A 159 -22.26 5.88 12.18
C VAL A 159 -21.36 6.29 11.02
N ILE A 160 -20.73 5.30 10.38
CA ILE A 160 -19.69 5.47 9.36
C ILE A 160 -20.10 4.68 8.12
N CYS A 161 -19.86 5.26 6.94
CA CYS A 161 -19.98 4.55 5.67
C CYS A 161 -18.69 4.70 4.85
N THR A 162 -18.27 3.63 4.18
CA THR A 162 -17.21 3.68 3.17
C THR A 162 -17.77 3.22 1.83
N VAL A 163 -17.57 4.03 0.79
CA VAL A 163 -17.80 3.68 -0.62
C VAL A 163 -16.44 3.66 -1.30
N ALA A 164 -16.05 2.55 -1.91
CA ALA A 164 -14.74 2.45 -2.55
C ALA A 164 -14.81 1.74 -3.89
N LYS A 165 -13.80 1.98 -4.73
CA LYS A 165 -13.47 1.09 -5.83
C LYS A 165 -12.87 -0.19 -5.24
N GLN A 166 -13.43 -1.36 -5.59
CA GLN A 166 -12.81 -2.64 -5.28
C GLN A 166 -12.09 -3.17 -6.51
N VAL A 167 -10.83 -3.56 -6.36
CA VAL A 167 -10.09 -4.39 -7.32
C VAL A 167 -9.50 -5.54 -6.47
N PRO A 168 -9.82 -6.85 -6.67
CA PRO A 168 -9.49 -7.63 -7.88
C PRO A 168 -10.39 -8.90 -8.21
N VAL A 169 -9.97 -9.69 -9.22
CA VAL A 169 -10.42 -11.03 -9.71
C VAL A 169 -11.77 -11.14 -10.47
N TYR A 170 -12.83 -10.40 -10.10
CA TYR A 170 -14.19 -10.61 -10.67
C TYR A 170 -14.79 -9.41 -11.44
N GLY A 171 -13.94 -8.57 -12.04
CA GLY A 171 -14.34 -7.38 -12.81
C GLY A 171 -14.48 -6.09 -11.98
N LYS A 172 -14.84 -4.98 -12.64
CA LYS A 172 -14.90 -3.64 -12.06
C LYS A 172 -16.16 -3.46 -11.17
N LYS A 173 -16.04 -3.46 -9.83
CA LYS A 173 -17.18 -3.37 -8.87
C LYS A 173 -16.96 -2.34 -7.76
N LEU A 174 -18.06 -1.85 -7.16
CA LEU A 174 -18.03 -0.97 -5.98
C LEU A 174 -18.06 -1.79 -4.69
N TYR A 175 -17.26 -1.35 -3.72
CA TYR A 175 -17.31 -1.77 -2.34
C TYR A 175 -18.13 -0.78 -1.51
N LEU A 176 -19.02 -1.32 -0.67
CA LEU A 176 -19.83 -0.55 0.28
C LEU A 176 -19.75 -1.20 1.65
N GLN A 177 -19.42 -0.42 2.69
CA GLN A 177 -19.40 -0.87 4.07
C GLN A 177 -20.09 0.14 4.98
N PHE A 178 -20.97 -0.35 5.85
CA PHE A 178 -21.48 0.42 6.99
C PHE A 178 -20.88 -0.11 8.27
N ARG A 179 -20.40 0.77 9.14
CA ARG A 179 -19.77 0.36 10.41
C ARG A 179 -19.95 1.41 11.49
N GLY A 180 -19.66 1.03 12.73
CA GLY A 180 -19.66 1.97 13.84
C GLY A 180 -19.42 1.33 15.19
N THR A 181 -19.54 2.17 16.22
CA THR A 181 -19.37 1.82 17.62
C THR A 181 -20.50 2.43 18.45
N TYR A 182 -21.04 1.66 19.38
CA TYR A 182 -22.03 2.11 20.35
C TYR A 182 -21.45 2.06 21.76
N TYR A 183 -21.58 3.16 22.50
CA TYR A 183 -21.07 3.31 23.86
C TYR A 183 -22.24 3.17 24.85
N GLY A 184 -22.42 1.96 25.38
CA GLY A 184 -23.55 1.62 26.25
C GLY A 184 -23.73 0.11 26.41
N THR A 185 -24.89 -0.31 26.92
CA THR A 185 -25.18 -1.72 27.16
C THR A 185 -25.57 -2.44 25.87
N GLU A 186 -25.25 -3.74 25.78
CA GLU A 186 -25.64 -4.57 24.63
C GLU A 186 -27.16 -4.65 24.46
N ALA A 187 -27.93 -4.68 25.56
CA ALA A 187 -29.38 -4.69 25.52
C ALA A 187 -29.94 -3.43 24.83
N ASN A 188 -29.43 -2.25 25.17
CA ASN A 188 -29.84 -1.00 24.55
C ASN A 188 -29.40 -0.94 23.08
N PHE A 189 -28.22 -1.46 22.77
CA PHE A 189 -27.77 -1.55 21.38
C PHE A 189 -28.68 -2.46 20.55
N LYS A 190 -29.04 -3.66 21.04
CA LYS A 190 -29.96 -4.57 20.35
C LYS A 190 -31.32 -3.93 20.06
N ALA A 191 -31.89 -3.27 21.06
CA ALA A 191 -33.16 -2.54 20.92
C ALA A 191 -33.07 -1.38 19.91
N LEU A 192 -31.93 -0.66 19.92
CA LEU A 192 -31.68 0.40 18.95
C LEU A 192 -31.50 -0.18 17.53
N SER A 193 -30.64 -1.19 17.37
CA SER A 193 -30.27 -1.76 16.08
C SER A 193 -31.42 -2.49 15.40
N SER A 194 -32.35 -3.09 16.14
CA SER A 194 -33.53 -3.74 15.56
C SER A 194 -34.42 -2.80 14.75
N THR A 195 -34.31 -1.49 14.96
CA THR A 195 -35.08 -0.49 14.20
C THR A 195 -34.53 -0.21 12.80
N TRP A 196 -33.27 -0.55 12.54
CA TRP A 196 -32.60 -0.19 11.29
C TRP A 196 -31.72 -1.27 10.67
N SER A 197 -31.37 -2.36 11.37
CA SER A 197 -30.45 -3.37 10.85
C SER A 197 -30.95 -4.01 9.56
N SER A 198 -32.25 -4.32 9.47
CA SER A 198 -32.89 -4.86 8.26
C SER A 198 -32.98 -3.87 7.10
N THR A 199 -32.81 -2.57 7.36
CA THR A 199 -32.84 -1.55 6.29
C THR A 199 -31.68 -1.72 5.31
N TYR A 200 -30.60 -2.35 5.78
CA TYR A 200 -29.39 -2.64 5.03
C TYR A 200 -29.40 -4.00 4.32
N SER A 201 -30.52 -4.73 4.29
CA SER A 201 -30.64 -5.93 3.46
C SER A 201 -30.31 -5.62 1.98
N PRO A 202 -29.60 -6.50 1.27
CA PRO A 202 -29.21 -7.87 1.65
C PRO A 202 -27.91 -7.99 2.46
N GLY A 203 -27.35 -6.88 2.96
CA GLY A 203 -26.13 -6.90 3.77
C GLY A 203 -26.26 -7.69 5.07
N ASN A 204 -25.20 -8.38 5.44
CA ASN A 204 -25.07 -9.14 6.68
C ASN A 204 -24.66 -8.22 7.82
N PHE A 205 -25.59 -7.94 8.73
CA PHE A 205 -25.34 -7.15 9.94
C PHE A 205 -24.76 -8.02 11.04
N THR A 206 -23.60 -7.67 11.56
CA THR A 206 -23.04 -8.30 12.75
C THR A 206 -22.54 -7.26 13.75
N TYR A 207 -22.38 -7.68 15.00
CA TYR A 207 -21.81 -6.86 16.06
C TYR A 207 -21.02 -7.70 17.06
N LYS A 208 -20.14 -7.04 17.81
CA LYS A 208 -19.32 -7.63 18.86
C LYS A 208 -19.25 -6.70 20.06
N VAL A 209 -19.35 -7.28 21.26
CA VAL A 209 -19.15 -6.57 22.52
C VAL A 209 -17.68 -6.55 22.87
N ASN A 210 -17.15 -5.36 23.17
CA ASN A 210 -15.76 -5.11 23.47
C ASN A 210 -15.63 -4.22 24.70
N ASN A 211 -14.42 -4.11 25.25
CA ASN A 211 -14.03 -2.94 26.04
C ASN A 211 -13.63 -1.77 25.10
N TRP A 212 -13.29 -0.60 25.65
CA TRP A 212 -12.91 0.56 24.84
C TRP A 212 -11.71 0.31 23.92
N TYR A 213 -10.64 -0.29 24.43
CA TYR A 213 -9.43 -0.56 23.66
C TYR A 213 -9.69 -1.58 22.55
N ASP A 214 -10.33 -2.69 22.87
CA ASP A 214 -10.68 -3.73 21.89
C ASP A 214 -11.71 -3.23 20.86
N GLY A 215 -12.55 -2.27 21.23
CA GLY A 215 -13.46 -1.59 20.30
C GLY A 215 -12.71 -0.75 19.26
N LEU A 216 -11.62 -0.09 19.65
CA LEU A 216 -10.72 0.58 18.71
C LEU A 216 -10.02 -0.42 17.80
N VAL A 217 -9.56 -1.56 18.34
CA VAL A 217 -8.95 -2.65 17.55
C VAL A 217 -9.94 -3.23 16.54
N ALA A 218 -11.19 -3.45 16.96
CA ALA A 218 -12.24 -3.99 16.10
C ALA A 218 -12.56 -3.07 14.91
N LEU A 219 -12.37 -1.75 15.05
CA LEU A 219 -12.69 -0.78 14.01
C LEU A 219 -11.48 -0.35 13.17
N GLY A 220 -10.30 -0.22 13.79
CA GLY A 220 -9.08 0.29 13.15
C GLY A 220 -8.01 -0.77 12.83
N GLY A 221 -8.22 -2.02 13.26
CA GLY A 221 -7.20 -3.07 13.21
C GLY A 221 -6.18 -2.94 14.34
N SER A 222 -4.99 -3.54 14.16
CA SER A 222 -3.95 -3.51 15.18
C SER A 222 -3.54 -2.07 15.55
N LEU A 223 -3.52 -1.78 16.85
CA LEU A 223 -3.03 -0.53 17.40
C LEU A 223 -1.52 -0.53 17.66
N ASP A 224 -0.84 -1.65 17.36
CA ASP A 224 0.61 -1.79 17.51
C ASP A 224 1.35 -0.93 16.48
N THR A 225 2.19 -0.02 16.98
CA THR A 225 3.06 0.86 16.20
C THR A 225 4.55 0.55 16.37
N SER A 226 4.89 -0.64 16.88
CA SER A 226 6.28 -1.07 17.11
C SER A 226 7.08 -1.26 15.82
N LYS A 227 6.41 -1.60 14.72
CA LYS A 227 7.01 -1.78 13.40
C LYS A 227 6.74 -0.56 12.52
N PRO A 228 7.64 -0.16 11.61
CA PRO A 228 7.30 0.84 10.61
C PRO A 228 6.21 0.30 9.68
N ARG A 229 5.21 1.12 9.38
CA ARG A 229 4.21 0.80 8.36
C ARG A 229 4.80 1.09 6.98
N THR A 230 4.45 0.27 5.99
CA THR A 230 4.76 0.54 4.57
C THR A 230 4.25 1.93 4.19
N SER A 231 5.12 2.72 3.55
CA SER A 231 4.73 4.05 3.05
C SER A 231 3.76 3.88 1.89
N ILE A 232 2.67 4.63 1.93
CA ILE A 232 1.68 4.70 0.85
C ILE A 232 1.53 6.16 0.42
N ASN A 233 1.34 6.38 -0.88
CA ASN A 233 1.03 7.67 -1.46
C ASN A 233 -0.49 7.80 -1.59
N PHE A 234 -1.02 8.95 -1.17
CA PHE A 234 -2.42 9.29 -1.34
C PHE A 234 -2.60 10.82 -1.39
N PHE A 235 -3.68 11.23 -2.04
CA PHE A 235 -4.26 12.56 -1.96
C PHE A 235 -5.60 12.46 -1.24
N ALA A 236 -5.88 13.41 -0.34
CA ALA A 236 -7.14 13.48 0.37
C ALA A 236 -7.72 14.89 0.30
N LYS A 237 -9.04 14.97 0.20
CA LYS A 237 -9.80 16.21 0.37
C LYS A 237 -11.04 15.92 1.20
N SER A 238 -11.59 16.94 1.84
CA SER A 238 -12.83 16.78 2.62
C SER A 238 -13.87 17.86 2.37
N ILE A 239 -15.11 17.54 2.70
CA ILE A 239 -16.25 18.45 2.76
C ILE A 239 -16.99 18.21 4.08
N PHE A 240 -17.31 19.28 4.81
CA PHE A 240 -18.28 19.25 5.89
C PHE A 240 -19.65 19.75 5.41
N ALA A 241 -20.62 18.85 5.38
CA ALA A 241 -22.00 19.19 5.11
C ALA A 241 -22.71 19.63 6.39
N LYS A 242 -23.32 20.81 6.36
CA LYS A 242 -24.11 21.40 7.46
C LYS A 242 -25.61 21.09 7.36
N SER A 243 -26.02 20.43 6.29
CA SER A 243 -27.38 19.97 6.03
C SER A 243 -27.34 18.53 5.55
N ALA A 244 -28.51 17.88 5.48
CA ALA A 244 -28.65 16.63 4.76
C ALA A 244 -28.19 16.80 3.30
N ILE A 245 -27.49 15.80 2.77
CA ILE A 245 -27.17 15.73 1.34
C ILE A 245 -28.48 15.47 0.59
N THR A 246 -28.74 16.30 -0.42
CA THR A 246 -29.99 16.24 -1.19
C THR A 246 -29.97 15.11 -2.22
N ASP A 247 -31.15 14.70 -2.68
CA ASP A 247 -31.28 13.70 -3.74
C ASP A 247 -30.51 14.10 -5.01
N SER A 248 -30.56 15.39 -5.38
CA SER A 248 -29.80 15.88 -6.54
C SER A 248 -28.28 15.75 -6.38
N GLN A 249 -27.76 15.86 -5.15
CA GLN A 249 -26.33 15.70 -4.88
C GLN A 249 -25.94 14.22 -4.92
N TRP A 250 -26.78 13.35 -4.35
CA TRP A 250 -26.59 11.92 -4.45
C TRP A 250 -26.65 11.41 -5.89
N ASP A 251 -27.60 11.90 -6.68
CA ASP A 251 -27.72 11.54 -8.09
C ASP A 251 -26.48 11.96 -8.88
N ARG A 252 -25.95 13.17 -8.67
CA ARG A 252 -24.71 13.60 -9.33
C ARG A 252 -23.51 12.76 -8.93
N LEU A 253 -23.32 12.52 -7.63
CA LEU A 253 -22.18 11.73 -7.12
C LEU A 253 -22.22 10.31 -7.68
N PHE A 254 -23.36 9.62 -7.54
CA PHE A 254 -23.46 8.22 -7.95
C PHE A 254 -23.55 8.06 -9.47
N LYS A 255 -24.07 9.04 -10.21
CA LYS A 255 -23.92 9.09 -11.66
C LYS A 255 -22.44 9.10 -12.05
N LEU A 256 -21.64 10.00 -11.46
CA LEU A 256 -20.21 10.07 -11.75
C LEU A 256 -19.47 8.78 -11.36
N ILE A 257 -19.80 8.20 -10.20
CA ILE A 257 -19.20 6.92 -9.76
C ILE A 257 -19.53 5.80 -10.76
N GLY A 258 -20.78 5.73 -11.23
CA GLY A 258 -21.21 4.73 -12.21
C GLY A 258 -20.59 4.93 -13.59
N ASP A 259 -20.53 6.17 -14.07
CA ASP A 259 -20.03 6.52 -15.40
C ASP A 259 -18.50 6.39 -15.50
N GLU A 260 -17.76 6.81 -14.47
CA GLU A 260 -16.30 6.95 -14.53
C GLU A 260 -15.57 6.26 -13.39
N GLY A 261 -16.12 6.27 -12.17
CA GLY A 261 -15.39 5.86 -10.97
C GLY A 261 -15.02 4.38 -10.91
N ILE A 262 -15.84 3.51 -11.51
CA ILE A 262 -15.56 2.07 -11.58
C ILE A 262 -14.46 1.75 -12.60
N SER A 263 -14.37 2.52 -13.68
CA SER A 263 -13.44 2.30 -14.80
C SER A 263 -12.14 3.08 -14.73
N ASN A 264 -12.03 4.04 -13.81
CA ASN A 264 -10.86 4.90 -13.67
C ASN A 264 -9.68 4.15 -13.01
N ASP A 265 -8.44 4.48 -13.44
CA ASP A 265 -7.21 3.82 -13.00
C ASP A 265 -6.79 4.21 -11.57
N VAL A 266 -7.33 5.30 -11.03
CA VAL A 266 -7.07 5.75 -9.67
C VAL A 266 -7.79 4.82 -8.69
N ASP A 267 -7.09 4.33 -7.67
CA ASP A 267 -7.74 3.68 -6.53
C ASP A 267 -8.26 4.74 -5.58
N TRP A 268 -9.53 4.63 -5.21
CA TRP A 268 -10.21 5.67 -4.45
C TRP A 268 -11.23 5.09 -3.47
N PHE A 269 -11.48 5.85 -2.41
CA PHE A 269 -12.63 5.66 -1.53
C PHE A 269 -13.16 6.99 -1.00
N ILE A 270 -14.42 6.96 -0.59
CA ILE A 270 -15.11 8.04 0.08
C ILE A 270 -15.58 7.51 1.43
N GLU A 271 -15.14 8.15 2.51
CA GLU A 271 -15.64 7.88 3.85
C GLU A 271 -16.62 8.98 4.27
N PHE A 272 -17.76 8.55 4.82
CA PHE A 272 -18.80 9.42 5.35
C PHE A 272 -18.91 9.17 6.86
N ASP A 273 -18.69 10.22 7.64
CA ASP A 273 -18.82 10.18 9.10
C ASP A 273 -19.99 11.04 9.55
N ARG A 274 -20.83 10.46 10.41
CA ARG A 274 -21.78 11.25 11.17
C ARG A 274 -21.03 12.11 12.20
N TYR A 275 -21.14 13.43 12.07
CA TYR A 275 -20.73 14.40 13.09
C TYR A 275 -21.91 14.69 14.05
N GLY A 276 -21.80 15.73 14.88
CA GLY A 276 -22.83 16.08 15.84
C GLY A 276 -22.57 15.55 17.25
N GLY A 277 -23.62 15.49 18.05
CA GLY A 277 -23.56 15.08 19.45
C GLY A 277 -22.72 16.04 20.29
N ALA A 278 -21.85 15.52 21.16
CA ALA A 278 -20.98 16.30 22.02
C ALA A 278 -20.10 17.31 21.26
N VAL A 279 -19.72 17.02 20.01
CA VAL A 279 -18.98 17.95 19.15
C VAL A 279 -19.75 19.26 18.93
N SER A 280 -21.06 19.18 18.67
CA SER A 280 -21.90 20.35 18.39
C SER A 280 -22.46 21.03 19.64
N LYS A 281 -22.36 20.38 20.81
CA LYS A 281 -22.78 20.96 22.10
C LYS A 281 -21.76 21.95 22.65
N GLN A 282 -20.51 21.89 22.20
CA GLN A 282 -19.51 22.91 22.52
C GLN A 282 -19.89 24.24 21.87
N ALA A 283 -19.57 25.36 22.54
CA ALA A 283 -19.79 26.68 21.97
C ALA A 283 -19.07 26.80 20.62
N PRO A 284 -19.65 27.46 19.60
CA PRO A 284 -19.04 27.57 18.28
C PRO A 284 -17.59 28.04 18.32
N ASP A 285 -17.28 29.04 19.15
CA ASP A 285 -15.95 29.64 19.33
C ASP A 285 -15.17 29.09 20.55
N TYR A 286 -15.51 27.89 21.02
CA TYR A 286 -14.81 27.26 22.16
C TYR A 286 -13.31 27.01 21.89
N THR A 287 -12.98 26.83 20.62
CA THR A 287 -11.64 26.52 20.11
C THR A 287 -11.49 27.09 18.70
N ALA A 288 -10.28 27.17 18.15
CA ALA A 288 -10.07 27.58 16.75
C ALA A 288 -10.76 26.68 15.70
N PHE A 289 -11.07 25.43 16.02
CA PHE A 289 -11.89 24.57 15.13
C PHE A 289 -13.31 25.13 14.99
N ALA A 290 -13.66 25.56 13.78
CA ALA A 290 -14.90 26.32 13.52
C ALA A 290 -16.13 25.46 13.23
N HIS A 291 -15.96 24.24 12.71
CA HIS A 291 -17.05 23.47 12.11
C HIS A 291 -17.82 22.60 13.12
N ARG A 292 -18.20 23.19 14.25
CA ARG A 292 -18.98 22.54 15.31
C ARG A 292 -20.39 22.14 14.85
N ASP A 293 -20.92 22.82 13.84
CA ASP A 293 -22.24 22.62 13.25
C ASP A 293 -22.26 21.62 12.08
N ALA A 294 -21.14 20.97 11.76
CA ALA A 294 -21.10 19.94 10.74
C ALA A 294 -22.01 18.75 11.10
N LEU A 295 -22.81 18.30 10.14
CA LEU A 295 -23.66 17.11 10.28
C LEU A 295 -22.98 15.86 9.74
N ILE A 296 -22.31 15.97 8.59
CA ILE A 296 -21.63 14.87 7.91
C ILE A 296 -20.26 15.36 7.46
N SER A 297 -19.23 14.57 7.74
CA SER A 297 -17.93 14.71 7.07
C SER A 297 -17.87 13.76 5.90
N MET A 298 -17.34 14.23 4.79
CA MET A 298 -17.07 13.43 3.59
C MET A 298 -15.59 13.55 3.29
N GLN A 299 -14.89 12.43 3.30
CA GLN A 299 -13.46 12.36 3.05
C GLN A 299 -13.24 11.62 1.74
N PHE A 300 -12.64 12.29 0.76
CA PHE A 300 -12.39 11.73 -0.57
C PHE A 300 -10.90 11.44 -0.69
N TYR A 301 -10.56 10.17 -0.87
CA TYR A 301 -9.20 9.70 -1.01
C TYR A 301 -8.96 9.15 -2.40
N GLY A 302 -7.81 9.50 -2.98
CA GLY A 302 -7.29 8.91 -4.21
C GLY A 302 -5.83 8.56 -4.05
N GLY A 303 -5.44 7.40 -4.58
CA GLY A 303 -4.18 6.76 -4.24
C GLY A 303 -4.27 6.10 -2.86
N ILE A 304 -3.89 4.84 -2.81
CA ILE A 304 -3.53 4.08 -1.60
C ILE A 304 -2.53 3.02 -2.06
N THR A 305 -1.48 3.49 -2.73
CA THR A 305 -0.52 2.62 -3.40
C THR A 305 0.89 2.98 -2.95
N THR A 306 1.82 2.04 -3.08
CA THR A 306 3.25 2.32 -2.97
C THR A 306 3.77 3.15 -4.15
N ASP A 307 3.03 3.18 -5.25
CA ASP A 307 3.39 3.91 -6.46
C ASP A 307 3.02 5.41 -6.34
N PRO A 308 3.60 6.29 -7.16
CA PRO A 308 3.14 7.67 -7.26
C PRO A 308 1.67 7.74 -7.68
N LEU A 309 0.95 8.74 -7.17
CA LEU A 309 -0.42 8.98 -7.59
C LEU A 309 -0.46 9.28 -9.11
N PRO A 310 -1.37 8.65 -9.89
CA PRO A 310 -1.54 8.98 -11.30
C PRO A 310 -1.82 10.47 -11.53
N ALA A 311 -1.42 11.00 -12.69
CA ALA A 311 -1.56 12.42 -13.02
C ALA A 311 -3.03 12.91 -13.00
N ASP A 312 -3.98 12.01 -13.28
CA ASP A 312 -5.42 12.24 -13.22
C ASP A 312 -6.04 12.01 -11.82
N GLY A 313 -5.25 11.53 -10.85
CA GLY A 313 -5.69 11.26 -9.48
C GLY A 313 -6.32 12.46 -8.78
N ILE A 314 -5.58 13.56 -8.64
CA ILE A 314 -6.09 14.78 -8.00
C ILE A 314 -7.30 15.36 -8.78
N PRO A 315 -7.26 15.49 -10.12
CA PRO A 315 -8.42 15.89 -10.91
C PRO A 315 -9.66 15.03 -10.66
N PHE A 316 -9.50 13.70 -10.63
CA PHE A 316 -10.61 12.77 -10.44
C PHE A 316 -11.24 12.87 -9.04
N ILE A 317 -10.41 12.92 -7.99
CA ILE A 317 -10.89 13.12 -6.60
C ILE A 317 -11.59 14.48 -6.44
N THR A 318 -11.06 15.52 -7.10
CA THR A 318 -11.70 16.83 -7.14
C THR A 318 -13.07 16.77 -7.83
N LYS A 319 -13.20 15.99 -8.91
CA LYS A 319 -14.45 15.77 -9.62
C LYS A 319 -15.50 15.05 -8.76
N LEU A 320 -15.09 14.02 -8.01
CA LEU A 320 -15.97 13.33 -7.04
C LEU A 320 -16.51 14.28 -5.98
N ALA A 321 -15.66 15.10 -5.38
CA ALA A 321 -16.08 16.08 -4.38
C ALA A 321 -17.01 17.16 -4.97
N ASN A 322 -16.70 17.66 -6.16
CA ASN A 322 -17.51 18.65 -6.86
C ASN A 322 -18.88 18.12 -7.29
N ALA A 323 -19.03 16.81 -7.48
CA ALA A 323 -20.34 16.20 -7.75
C ALA A 323 -21.29 16.41 -6.57
N VAL A 324 -20.76 16.41 -5.34
CA VAL A 324 -21.52 16.71 -4.12
C VAL A 324 -21.71 18.22 -3.94
N ASP A 325 -20.61 18.98 -3.92
CA ASP A 325 -20.64 20.44 -3.76
C ASP A 325 -19.48 21.07 -4.52
N THR A 326 -19.79 21.93 -5.50
CA THR A 326 -18.79 22.63 -6.31
C THR A 326 -18.15 23.83 -5.59
N ASN A 327 -18.70 24.25 -4.46
CA ASN A 327 -18.21 25.38 -3.68
C ASN A 327 -18.36 25.14 -2.17
N PRO A 328 -17.70 24.08 -1.64
CA PRO A 328 -17.84 23.72 -0.24
C PRO A 328 -17.42 24.88 0.66
N LYS A 329 -18.22 25.12 1.71
CA LYS A 329 -18.00 26.21 2.68
C LYS A 329 -17.25 25.78 3.94
N ALA A 330 -17.03 24.48 4.10
CA ALA A 330 -16.37 23.90 5.25
C ALA A 330 -15.65 22.61 4.85
N ALA A 331 -14.45 22.41 5.37
CA ALA A 331 -13.59 21.26 5.17
C ALA A 331 -12.76 21.03 6.44
N TYR A 332 -12.13 19.87 6.56
CA TYR A 332 -11.37 19.51 7.75
C TYR A 332 -9.87 19.78 7.60
N ALA A 333 -9.31 20.60 8.48
CA ALA A 333 -7.90 21.00 8.43
C ALA A 333 -6.88 19.84 8.63
N ASN A 334 -7.30 18.71 9.20
CA ASN A 334 -6.47 17.49 9.27
C ASN A 334 -6.39 16.73 7.93
N TYR A 335 -7.22 17.10 6.95
CA TYR A 335 -7.14 16.63 5.56
C TYR A 335 -6.70 17.78 4.67
N VAL A 336 -5.44 18.19 4.87
CA VAL A 336 -4.82 19.32 4.18
C VAL A 336 -4.86 19.10 2.67
N ASP A 337 -5.66 19.93 2.01
CA ASP A 337 -5.83 19.94 0.56
C ASP A 337 -4.97 21.03 -0.08
N PRO A 338 -3.84 20.69 -0.73
CA PRO A 338 -2.97 21.65 -1.43
C PRO A 338 -3.63 22.35 -2.62
N SER A 339 -4.80 21.90 -3.10
CA SER A 339 -5.47 22.49 -4.26
C SER A 339 -6.32 23.72 -3.95
N LEU A 340 -6.59 24.01 -2.67
CA LEU A 340 -7.42 25.16 -2.28
C LEU A 340 -6.69 26.50 -2.54
N THR A 341 -7.42 27.49 -3.03
CA THR A 341 -6.89 28.87 -3.06
C THR A 341 -6.81 29.45 -1.63
N PRO A 342 -6.02 30.52 -1.42
CA PRO A 342 -5.98 31.21 -0.14
C PRO A 342 -7.35 31.60 0.42
N ALA A 343 -8.25 32.12 -0.43
CA ALA A 343 -9.60 32.46 -0.01
C ALA A 343 -10.42 31.22 0.41
N GLN A 344 -10.23 30.10 -0.31
CA GLN A 344 -10.95 28.86 -0.02
C GLN A 344 -10.50 28.24 1.29
N TRP A 345 -9.22 28.02 1.54
CA TRP A 345 -8.80 27.36 2.78
C TRP A 345 -9.07 28.22 4.02
N LYS A 346 -8.92 29.55 3.92
CA LYS A 346 -9.24 30.50 5.01
C LYS A 346 -10.70 30.35 5.42
N GLN A 347 -11.60 30.32 4.43
CA GLN A 347 -13.02 30.13 4.67
C GLN A 347 -13.37 28.69 5.11
N GLN A 348 -12.81 27.69 4.44
CA GLN A 348 -13.20 26.29 4.60
C GLN A 348 -12.65 25.63 5.85
N TYR A 349 -11.47 26.01 6.36
CA TYR A 349 -10.92 25.42 7.58
C TYR A 349 -11.25 26.22 8.85
N PHE A 350 -11.35 27.54 8.71
CA PHE A 350 -11.44 28.44 9.87
C PHE A 350 -12.72 29.29 9.89
N ALA A 351 -13.44 29.40 8.76
CA ALA A 351 -14.65 30.21 8.65
C ALA A 351 -14.47 31.60 9.31
N GLY A 352 -15.40 32.01 10.18
CA GLY A 352 -15.32 33.27 10.92
C GLY A 352 -14.16 33.34 11.92
N HIS A 353 -13.57 32.21 12.32
CA HIS A 353 -12.48 32.18 13.29
C HIS A 353 -11.14 32.63 12.70
N TYR A 354 -10.99 32.63 11.37
CA TYR A 354 -9.75 33.06 10.72
C TYR A 354 -9.31 34.45 11.17
N ARG A 355 -10.26 35.38 11.37
CA ARG A 355 -9.95 36.73 11.82
C ARG A 355 -9.37 36.75 13.23
N ARG A 356 -10.01 36.05 14.17
CA ARG A 356 -9.51 35.91 15.54
C ARG A 356 -8.14 35.23 15.56
N SER A 357 -7.94 34.20 14.74
CA SER A 357 -6.65 33.53 14.55
C SER A 357 -5.53 34.52 14.16
N LEU A 358 -5.79 35.45 13.25
CA LEU A 358 -4.82 36.51 12.89
C LEU A 358 -4.53 37.45 14.06
N ASP A 359 -5.57 37.87 14.79
CA ASP A 359 -5.42 38.78 15.93
C ASP A 359 -4.56 38.12 17.03
N VAL A 360 -4.77 36.83 17.33
CA VAL A 360 -3.95 36.07 18.30
C VAL A 360 -2.47 36.03 17.87
N CYS A 361 -2.19 35.81 16.57
CA CYS A 361 -0.83 35.84 16.04
C CYS A 361 -0.15 37.20 16.29
N TYR A 362 -0.86 38.29 16.02
CA TYR A 362 -0.34 39.65 16.17
C TYR A 362 -0.01 39.99 17.63
N PHE A 363 -0.92 39.69 18.57
CA PHE A 363 -0.78 40.07 19.97
C PHE A 363 0.16 39.15 20.77
N THR A 364 0.18 37.86 20.47
CA THR A 364 0.91 36.87 21.28
C THR A 364 2.36 36.72 20.86
N LEU A 365 2.67 36.79 19.56
CA LEU A 365 4.02 36.51 19.05
C LEU A 365 4.90 37.76 18.89
N ARG A 366 4.35 38.97 19.05
CA ARG A 366 5.06 40.28 18.91
C ARG A 366 5.95 40.37 17.66
N SER A 367 5.57 39.70 16.57
CA SER A 367 6.29 39.74 15.29
C SER A 367 5.81 40.94 14.47
N THR A 368 6.74 41.85 14.14
CA THR A 368 6.52 42.96 13.18
C THR A 368 6.63 42.51 11.72
N THR A 369 7.11 41.29 11.48
CA THR A 369 7.02 40.62 10.16
C THR A 369 5.55 40.29 9.91
N THR A 370 5.03 40.77 8.78
CA THR A 370 3.61 40.79 8.40
C THR A 370 2.86 39.53 8.84
N VAL A 371 1.68 39.73 9.42
CA VAL A 371 0.78 38.72 9.99
C VAL A 371 0.44 37.58 9.00
N ASP A 372 0.62 37.79 7.70
CA ASP A 372 0.49 36.75 6.67
C ASP A 372 1.63 35.70 6.71
N SER A 373 2.83 36.05 7.18
CA SER A 373 4.00 35.16 7.19
C SER A 373 4.00 34.09 8.29
N LEU A 374 3.12 34.20 9.31
CA LEU A 374 3.07 33.27 10.46
C LEU A 374 2.00 32.17 10.33
N LEU A 375 1.08 32.26 9.37
CA LEU A 375 0.23 31.13 8.95
C LEU A 375 1.00 30.13 8.05
N PHE A 376 2.31 30.02 8.29
CA PHE A 376 3.34 29.57 7.36
C PHE A 376 3.17 28.13 6.88
N GLU A 377 2.82 27.16 7.73
CA GLU A 377 2.75 25.76 7.29
C GLU A 377 1.58 25.47 6.35
N LEU A 378 0.42 26.12 6.53
CA LEU A 378 -0.71 25.98 5.60
C LEU A 378 -0.54 26.84 4.36
N GLU A 379 0.30 27.88 4.35
CA GLU A 379 0.63 28.62 3.11
C GLU A 379 1.86 28.06 2.37
N SER A 380 2.77 27.33 3.05
CA SER A 380 3.98 26.75 2.47
C SER A 380 3.75 25.40 1.76
N ILE A 381 2.71 24.65 2.15
CA ILE A 381 2.27 23.40 1.49
C ILE A 381 1.43 23.69 0.23
N MET A 382 0.93 24.93 0.07
CA MET A 382 0.05 25.32 -1.05
C MET A 382 0.86 25.93 -2.19
N PRO A 383 0.60 25.58 -3.46
CA PRO A 383 1.34 26.10 -4.60
C PRO A 383 1.15 27.62 -4.73
N LYS A 384 2.25 28.38 -4.72
CA LYS A 384 2.27 29.80 -5.11
C LYS A 384 2.05 29.90 -6.62
N ARG A 385 1.28 30.90 -7.08
CA ARG A 385 1.06 31.18 -8.51
C ARG A 385 2.40 31.33 -9.22
N THR A 386 2.81 30.33 -9.98
CA THR A 386 3.69 30.52 -11.13
C THR A 386 2.84 31.12 -12.24
N SER A 387 3.14 32.35 -12.64
CA SER A 387 2.57 32.97 -13.83
C SER A 387 3.03 32.19 -15.06
N ALA A 388 2.26 31.18 -15.46
CA ALA A 388 2.40 30.54 -16.74
C ALA A 388 2.08 31.57 -17.84
N ARG A 389 3.13 32.08 -18.50
CA ARG A 389 3.00 32.81 -19.77
C ARG A 389 2.46 31.82 -20.81
N LEU A 390 1.15 31.86 -21.01
CA LEU A 390 0.46 31.21 -22.12
C LEU A 390 1.04 31.72 -23.46
N ALA A 391 1.65 30.80 -24.20
CA ALA A 391 1.92 30.97 -25.61
C ALA A 391 0.59 31.26 -26.35
N LYS A 392 0.43 32.50 -26.82
CA LYS A 392 -0.54 32.84 -27.86
C LYS A 392 0.18 33.62 -28.94
N GLY A 393 0.49 32.93 -30.03
CA GLY A 393 0.91 33.55 -31.27
C GLY A 393 -0.19 34.46 -31.81
N LYS A 394 0.18 35.70 -32.16
CA LYS A 394 -0.50 36.50 -33.18
C LYS A 394 0.55 37.35 -33.92
N LYS A 395 0.71 36.98 -35.20
CA LYS A 395 1.18 37.70 -36.39
C LYS A 395 1.77 39.12 -36.25
N ARG A 396 3.01 39.24 -36.75
CA ARG A 396 3.63 40.28 -37.61
C ARG A 396 2.95 41.66 -37.71
N VAL A 397 3.72 42.71 -37.41
CA VAL A 397 3.91 43.90 -38.26
C VAL A 397 5.39 44.35 -38.17
N LYS A 398 6.02 44.57 -39.34
CA LYS A 398 7.35 45.16 -39.57
C LYS A 398 7.32 46.69 -39.42
N VAL A 399 8.44 47.32 -39.02
CA VAL A 399 9.04 48.59 -39.53
C VAL A 399 10.48 48.62 -38.96
N ASP A 400 11.54 48.28 -39.72
CA ASP A 400 12.48 49.11 -40.55
C ASP A 400 13.61 49.75 -39.69
N GLU A 401 14.86 49.31 -39.85
CA GLU A 401 16.02 49.96 -40.57
C GLU A 401 16.73 50.99 -39.67
N GLU A 402 18.05 51.23 -39.58
CA GLU A 402 19.38 50.83 -40.11
C GLU A 402 20.39 51.45 -39.07
N GLU A 403 21.58 50.93 -38.76
CA GLU A 403 22.91 51.17 -39.38
C GLU A 403 23.92 50.38 -38.49
N ALA A 404 24.67 49.38 -38.98
CA ALA A 404 25.97 49.43 -39.68
C ALA A 404 27.19 49.88 -38.81
N TYR A 405 28.07 48.96 -38.40
CA TYR A 405 29.42 48.74 -38.99
C TYR A 405 30.32 47.76 -38.18
N ASP A 406 30.97 46.88 -38.95
CA ASP A 406 32.24 46.13 -38.84
C ASP A 406 32.54 45.00 -37.82
N ASP A 407 32.63 43.81 -38.44
CA ASP A 407 33.45 42.57 -38.27
C ASP A 407 34.95 42.80 -37.85
N PRO A 408 35.82 41.77 -37.63
CA PRO A 408 35.65 40.36 -37.99
C PRO A 408 36.01 39.25 -36.98
N GLU A 409 35.26 38.16 -37.12
CA GLU A 409 35.68 36.76 -37.38
C GLU A 409 36.89 36.16 -36.62
N HIS A 410 36.78 34.92 -36.10
CA HIS A 410 36.75 33.70 -36.90
C HIS A 410 36.49 32.43 -36.06
N ASP A 411 36.08 31.43 -36.82
CA ASP A 411 35.24 30.28 -36.52
C ASP A 411 36.02 28.99 -36.21
N THR A 412 35.24 27.92 -35.97
CA THR A 412 35.53 26.48 -36.10
C THR A 412 36.03 25.70 -34.88
N ASP A 413 35.68 24.42 -34.66
CA ASP A 413 34.51 23.55 -34.85
C ASP A 413 35.00 22.10 -34.52
N PHE A 414 34.07 21.14 -34.40
CA PHE A 414 34.23 19.67 -34.52
C PHE A 414 34.70 18.79 -33.33
N GLU A 415 33.69 18.27 -32.62
CA GLU A 415 33.27 16.86 -32.42
C GLU A 415 34.26 15.65 -32.34
N LEU A 416 33.99 14.84 -31.29
CA LEU A 416 33.76 13.38 -31.21
C LEU A 416 34.90 12.33 -31.32
N SER A 417 35.06 11.64 -30.18
CA SER A 417 34.96 10.18 -29.93
C SER A 417 36.11 9.19 -30.20
N GLU A 418 36.06 8.11 -29.39
CA GLU A 418 36.68 6.77 -29.48
C GLU A 418 38.13 6.65 -28.96
N SER A 419 38.49 5.96 -27.86
CA SER A 419 38.17 4.65 -27.23
C SER A 419 39.26 3.60 -27.48
N GLU A 420 39.70 2.96 -26.37
CA GLU A 420 40.30 1.61 -26.24
C GLU A 420 41.72 1.39 -26.82
N GLN A 421 42.61 0.51 -26.34
CA GLN A 421 42.83 -0.36 -25.16
C GLN A 421 44.26 -0.97 -25.34
N GLU A 422 44.70 -1.77 -24.35
CA GLU A 422 45.86 -2.73 -24.27
C GLU A 422 46.89 -2.33 -23.19
N GLU A 423 46.84 -2.90 -21.97
CA GLU A 423 47.31 -4.25 -21.55
C GLU A 423 48.77 -4.54 -21.94
N GLU A 424 49.66 -5.18 -21.20
CA GLU A 424 49.77 -5.71 -19.84
C GLU A 424 51.17 -6.36 -19.81
N HIS A 425 52.05 -6.16 -18.81
CA HIS A 425 52.90 -7.23 -18.22
C HIS A 425 53.89 -6.76 -17.15
N LYS A 426 54.14 -7.70 -16.23
CA LYS A 426 54.56 -7.55 -14.83
C LYS A 426 56.02 -8.08 -14.63
N PRO A 427 56.58 -8.13 -13.39
CA PRO A 427 57.90 -7.58 -12.95
C PRO A 427 59.02 -8.68 -12.90
N PRO A 428 60.28 -8.50 -12.38
CA PRO A 428 60.69 -8.14 -10.98
C PRO A 428 62.11 -7.44 -10.92
N PRO A 429 62.95 -7.45 -9.84
CA PRO A 429 62.80 -7.66 -8.39
C PRO A 429 63.42 -6.55 -7.49
N ARG A 430 63.29 -6.77 -6.16
CA ARG A 430 63.78 -6.03 -4.97
C ARG A 430 65.28 -5.60 -4.98
N LYS A 431 65.57 -4.38 -4.49
CA LYS A 431 66.24 -4.12 -3.18
C LYS A 431 66.42 -2.62 -2.85
N ARG A 432 66.14 -2.32 -1.58
CA ARG A 432 66.47 -1.16 -0.70
C ARG A 432 67.44 -0.08 -1.22
N GLN A 433 67.07 1.19 -1.00
CA GLN A 433 68.01 2.26 -0.63
C GLN A 433 67.43 3.18 0.46
N HIS A 434 68.32 3.61 1.35
CA HIS A 434 68.10 4.44 2.54
C HIS A 434 68.46 5.92 2.28
N THR A 435 67.85 6.78 3.10
CA THR A 435 68.32 8.09 3.63
C THR A 435 68.33 9.37 2.76
N ALA A 436 67.28 10.17 3.01
CA ALA A 436 67.30 11.53 3.59
C ALA A 436 68.05 12.70 2.90
N ALA A 437 67.27 13.69 2.43
CA ALA A 437 67.58 15.12 2.58
C ALA A 437 66.31 16.00 2.54
N LYS A 438 66.13 16.76 3.64
CA LYS A 438 65.39 18.01 3.86
C LYS A 438 64.67 18.67 2.65
N LEU A 439 63.37 18.93 2.82
CA LEU A 439 62.69 20.11 2.27
C LEU A 439 61.71 20.71 3.29
N THR A 440 62.19 21.80 3.88
CA THR A 440 61.50 23.03 4.30
C THR A 440 60.07 22.93 4.87
N ARG A 441 60.01 22.94 6.22
CA ARG A 441 58.85 23.35 7.02
C ARG A 441 58.31 24.71 6.54
N GLN A 442 57.19 24.72 5.81
CA GLN A 442 56.25 25.83 5.93
C GLN A 442 55.41 25.58 7.19
N VAL A 443 55.90 26.11 8.31
CA VAL A 443 55.05 26.33 9.48
C VAL A 443 54.06 27.40 9.05
N ILE A 444 52.89 27.00 8.55
CA ILE A 444 51.72 27.87 8.63
C ILE A 444 51.48 28.01 10.12
N ARG A 445 51.91 29.14 10.68
CA ARG A 445 51.50 29.57 12.00
C ARG A 445 49.97 29.62 11.95
N LYS A 446 49.29 28.57 12.42
CA LYS A 446 47.92 28.68 12.91
C LYS A 446 48.00 29.74 13.99
N LYS A 447 47.62 30.99 13.65
CA LYS A 447 47.23 31.97 14.64
C LYS A 447 46.02 31.34 15.31
N GLN A 448 46.26 30.57 16.38
CA GLN A 448 45.28 30.41 17.42
C GLN A 448 44.94 31.83 17.86
N VAL A 449 43.78 32.31 17.46
CA VAL A 449 43.16 33.45 18.12
C VAL A 449 42.83 32.95 19.52
N ARG A 450 43.81 33.01 20.43
CA ARG A 450 43.52 33.05 21.86
C ARG A 450 42.85 34.40 22.11
N GLY A 451 41.55 34.43 21.85
CA GLY A 451 40.70 35.54 22.22
C GLY A 451 40.69 35.65 23.73
N LYS A 452 41.23 36.75 24.24
CA LYS A 452 40.85 37.27 25.54
C LYS A 452 39.32 37.34 25.60
N GLN A 453 38.74 37.07 26.77
CA GLN A 453 37.31 37.21 27.06
C GLN A 453 36.72 38.45 26.34
N GLY A 454 35.83 38.19 25.40
CA GLY A 454 35.18 39.19 24.56
C GLY A 454 34.04 38.57 23.76
N LEU A 455 33.04 39.41 23.44
CA LEU A 455 31.71 39.11 22.87
C LEU A 455 31.65 38.20 21.62
N LEU A 456 32.78 37.83 21.01
CA LEU A 456 32.86 36.97 19.81
C LEU A 456 33.19 35.50 20.13
N ALA A 457 33.58 35.17 21.35
CA ALA A 457 33.89 33.79 21.74
C ALA A 457 32.63 32.89 21.79
N ASP A 458 31.47 33.48 22.08
CA ASP A 458 30.19 32.76 22.14
C ASP A 458 29.65 32.43 20.74
N LEU A 459 30.01 33.23 19.74
CA LEU A 459 29.68 33.00 18.34
C LEU A 459 30.44 31.81 17.76
N ILE A 460 31.69 31.56 18.17
CA ILE A 460 32.50 30.44 17.67
C ILE A 460 32.08 29.09 18.30
N ASN A 461 31.44 29.13 19.47
CA ASN A 461 31.03 27.93 20.21
C ASN A 461 29.52 27.61 20.08
N MET A 462 28.82 28.25 19.13
CA MET A 462 27.38 28.11 18.95
C MET A 462 27.01 26.71 18.40
N PRO A 463 25.86 26.13 18.79
CA PRO A 463 25.35 24.90 18.17
C PRO A 463 25.12 25.06 16.66
N VAL A 464 25.44 24.02 15.88
CA VAL A 464 25.39 24.01 14.38
C VAL A 464 24.00 24.36 13.86
N ASP A 465 22.97 23.88 14.53
CA ASP A 465 21.55 24.17 14.31
C ASP A 465 21.24 25.67 14.39
N ILE A 466 21.84 26.40 15.33
CA ILE A 466 21.65 27.85 15.46
C ILE A 466 22.38 28.61 14.33
N PHE A 467 23.51 28.09 13.84
CA PHE A 467 24.20 28.66 12.68
C PHE A 467 23.39 28.50 11.40
N THR A 468 22.83 27.32 11.15
CA THR A 468 21.98 27.08 9.97
C THR A 468 20.72 27.95 9.99
N GLU A 469 20.15 28.19 11.17
CA GLU A 469 19.04 29.13 11.35
C GLU A 469 19.47 30.59 11.09
N LEU A 470 20.61 31.03 11.64
CA LEU A 470 21.12 32.39 11.41
C LEU A 470 21.48 32.66 9.94
N ASP A 471 22.07 31.68 9.25
CA ASP A 471 22.41 31.77 7.82
C ASP A 471 21.14 31.94 6.95
N ALA A 472 20.10 31.14 7.23
CA ALA A 472 18.79 31.27 6.60
C ALA A 472 18.11 32.63 6.88
N PHE A 473 18.42 33.26 8.03
CA PHE A 473 17.91 34.59 8.39
C PHE A 473 18.62 35.73 7.67
N ILE A 474 19.89 35.57 7.30
CA ILE A 474 20.79 36.61 6.77
C ILE A 474 20.92 36.53 5.23
N SER A 475 20.36 35.48 4.60
CA SER A 475 20.44 35.25 3.16
C SER A 475 20.03 36.47 2.30
N PRO A 476 20.85 36.84 1.28
CA PRO A 476 20.61 38.02 0.44
C PRO A 476 19.33 37.94 -0.40
N GLU A 477 18.74 36.76 -0.59
CA GLU A 477 17.47 36.61 -1.33
C GLU A 477 16.30 37.27 -0.60
N ARG A 478 16.35 37.36 0.74
CA ARG A 478 15.32 38.05 1.56
C ARG A 478 15.37 39.57 1.47
N PHE A 479 16.50 40.16 1.08
CA PHE A 479 16.62 41.62 0.97
C PHE A 479 15.99 42.17 -0.33
N TYR A 480 15.94 41.38 -1.39
CA TYR A 480 15.29 41.77 -2.66
C TYR A 480 13.77 41.91 -2.52
N GLU A 481 13.13 41.17 -1.62
CA GLU A 481 11.69 41.26 -1.37
C GLU A 481 11.29 42.53 -0.60
N LEU A 482 12.24 43.20 0.07
CA LEU A 482 12.01 44.42 0.86
C LEU A 482 12.36 45.72 0.11
N ALA A 483 13.09 45.63 -1.00
CA ALA A 483 13.53 46.78 -1.79
C ALA A 483 12.41 47.72 -2.29
N PRO A 484 11.19 47.26 -2.63
CA PRO A 484 10.10 48.16 -3.04
C PRO A 484 9.51 49.01 -1.91
N LEU A 485 9.84 48.74 -0.64
CA LEU A 485 9.25 49.39 0.54
C LEU A 485 10.07 50.59 1.06
N PHE A 486 11.29 50.80 0.55
CA PHE A 486 12.15 51.90 0.97
C PHE A 486 12.31 52.89 -0.19
N GLY A 487 11.86 54.14 0.01
CA GLY A 487 11.97 55.19 -1.01
C GLY A 487 13.42 55.53 -1.40
N ASP A 488 13.56 56.21 -2.54
CA ASP A 488 14.76 56.45 -3.37
C ASP A 488 16.02 57.07 -2.72
N HIS A 489 16.04 57.28 -1.40
CA HIS A 489 17.16 57.87 -0.67
C HIS A 489 17.88 56.91 0.31
N ARG A 490 17.58 55.60 0.32
CA ARG A 490 18.23 54.61 1.21
C ARG A 490 18.92 53.44 0.49
N THR A 491 19.20 53.58 -0.81
CA THR A 491 19.76 52.51 -1.66
C THR A 491 21.20 52.13 -1.30
N ASP A 492 22.04 53.09 -0.89
CA ASP A 492 23.45 52.82 -0.53
C ASP A 492 23.63 52.10 0.81
N GLU A 493 22.81 52.44 1.82
CA GLU A 493 22.87 51.82 3.15
C GLU A 493 22.33 50.39 3.11
N ALA A 494 21.26 50.15 2.34
CA ALA A 494 20.72 48.82 2.09
C ALA A 494 21.74 47.93 1.34
N ALA A 495 22.44 48.45 0.34
CA ALA A 495 23.48 47.72 -0.40
C ALA A 495 24.70 47.38 0.48
N LEU A 496 25.09 48.29 1.39
CA LEU A 496 26.17 48.04 2.35
C LEU A 496 25.79 46.93 3.36
N ILE A 497 24.58 47.00 3.92
CA ILE A 497 24.04 45.98 4.84
C ILE A 497 23.95 44.63 4.12
N GLN A 498 23.55 44.58 2.86
CA GLN A 498 23.48 43.36 2.06
C GLN A 498 24.86 42.71 1.86
N ARG A 499 25.89 43.50 1.53
CA ARG A 499 27.26 42.96 1.39
C ARG A 499 27.80 42.43 2.72
N GLN A 500 27.53 43.13 3.82
CA GLN A 500 27.95 42.70 5.16
C GLN A 500 27.22 41.43 5.61
N ALA A 501 25.92 41.33 5.31
CA ALA A 501 25.10 40.14 5.53
C ALA A 501 25.64 38.93 4.75
N GLN A 502 25.95 39.08 3.47
CA GLN A 502 26.54 38.02 2.63
C GLN A 502 27.89 37.53 3.17
N MET A 503 28.78 38.44 3.57
CA MET A 503 30.07 38.06 4.16
C MET A 503 29.91 37.33 5.50
N LEU A 504 28.95 37.76 6.33
CA LEU A 504 28.66 37.12 7.61
C LEU A 504 28.03 35.74 7.41
N SER A 505 27.04 35.60 6.53
CA SER A 505 26.43 34.32 6.12
C SER A 505 27.49 33.33 5.63
N GLY A 506 28.36 33.74 4.70
CA GLY A 506 29.45 32.89 4.22
C GLY A 506 30.44 32.46 5.31
N PHE A 507 30.76 33.36 6.25
CA PHE A 507 31.61 33.04 7.41
C PHE A 507 30.94 32.05 8.37
N LEU A 508 29.66 32.27 8.70
CA LEU A 508 28.89 31.39 9.59
C LEU A 508 28.69 30.01 8.97
N GLY A 509 28.41 29.94 7.66
CA GLY A 509 28.33 28.68 6.91
C GLY A 509 29.64 27.90 6.93
N ALA A 510 30.79 28.57 6.76
CA ALA A 510 32.11 27.94 6.86
C ALA A 510 32.40 27.43 8.29
N CYS A 511 32.06 28.20 9.32
CA CYS A 511 32.21 27.76 10.72
C CYS A 511 31.30 26.58 11.06
N ALA A 512 30.08 26.54 10.53
CA ALA A 512 29.16 25.42 10.71
C ALA A 512 29.68 24.14 10.06
N LEU A 513 30.21 24.23 8.83
CA LEU A 513 30.84 23.11 8.13
C LEU A 513 32.07 22.58 8.89
N ASP A 514 32.97 23.47 9.32
CA ASP A 514 34.15 23.08 10.11
C ASP A 514 33.74 22.38 11.42
N ARG A 515 32.70 22.89 12.09
CA ARG A 515 32.20 22.29 13.33
C ARG A 515 31.51 20.95 13.10
N MET A 516 30.75 20.80 12.02
CA MET A 516 30.16 19.53 11.62
C MET A 516 31.24 18.48 11.36
N GLN A 517 32.30 18.86 10.62
CA GLN A 517 33.42 17.97 10.34
C GLN A 517 34.13 17.56 11.63
N GLU A 518 34.40 18.50 12.54
CA GLU A 518 35.04 18.19 13.83
C GLU A 518 34.20 17.20 14.67
N LEU A 519 32.88 17.41 14.73
CA LEU A 519 31.98 16.51 15.46
C LEU A 519 31.91 15.12 14.82
N ASP A 520 31.99 15.03 13.49
CA ASP A 520 31.98 13.76 12.78
C ASP A 520 33.31 13.01 12.94
N ASP A 521 34.45 13.70 12.81
CA ASP A 521 35.78 13.16 13.07
C ASP A 521 35.88 12.58 14.50
N MET A 522 35.29 13.25 15.49
CA MET A 522 35.23 12.77 16.87
C MET A 522 34.39 11.49 17.01
N LYS A 523 33.28 11.37 16.28
CA LYS A 523 32.43 10.16 16.30
C LYS A 523 33.12 9.00 15.60
N VAL A 524 33.75 9.24 14.46
CA VAL A 524 34.54 8.25 13.72
C VAL A 524 35.69 7.73 14.58
N ALA A 525 36.47 8.63 15.19
CA ALA A 525 37.57 8.24 16.07
C ALA A 525 37.09 7.41 17.28
N ARG A 526 35.95 7.79 17.87
CA ARG A 526 35.32 7.02 18.95
C ARG A 526 34.90 5.62 18.49
N LEU A 527 34.23 5.51 17.35
CA LEU A 527 33.77 4.24 16.79
C LEU A 527 34.96 3.31 16.48
N SER A 528 36.00 3.84 15.86
CA SER A 528 37.23 3.08 15.55
C SER A 528 37.89 2.51 16.80
N GLU A 529 37.97 3.28 17.88
CA GLU A 529 38.54 2.78 19.15
C GLU A 529 37.62 1.76 19.83
N ILE A 530 36.29 1.92 19.75
CA ILE A 530 35.34 0.92 20.24
C ILE A 530 35.51 -0.40 19.46
N LYS A 531 35.55 -0.34 18.13
CA LYS A 531 35.74 -1.52 17.27
C LYS A 531 37.03 -2.25 17.60
N ARG A 532 38.15 -1.52 17.64
CA ARG A 532 39.47 -2.08 18.01
C ARG A 532 39.43 -2.84 19.34
N ARG A 533 38.80 -2.27 20.37
CA ARG A 533 38.67 -2.93 21.69
C ARG A 533 37.74 -4.15 21.67
N LEU A 534 36.71 -4.16 20.82
CA LEU A 534 35.83 -5.33 20.66
C LEU A 534 36.51 -6.45 19.86
N GLU A 535 37.31 -6.12 18.85
CA GLU A 535 38.14 -7.08 18.11
C GLU A 535 39.15 -7.79 19.03
N GLU A 536 39.80 -7.03 19.92
CA GLU A 536 40.68 -7.60 20.96
C GLU A 536 39.92 -8.54 21.93
N MET A 537 38.60 -8.40 22.03
CA MET A 537 37.72 -9.27 22.81
C MET A 537 37.15 -10.45 21.99
N GLY A 538 37.50 -10.59 20.71
CA GLY A 538 37.08 -11.69 19.85
C GLY A 538 35.76 -11.48 19.08
N TRP A 539 35.29 -10.24 18.96
CA TRP A 539 34.15 -9.90 18.10
C TRP A 539 34.61 -9.66 16.66
N SER A 540 33.86 -10.18 15.67
CA SER A 540 34.17 -9.91 14.26
C SER A 540 33.55 -8.58 13.81
N ASP A 541 34.05 -8.07 12.68
CA ASP A 541 33.50 -6.84 12.08
C ASP A 541 32.04 -7.05 11.61
N GLU A 542 31.65 -8.28 11.24
CA GLU A 542 30.25 -8.60 10.94
C GLU A 542 29.35 -8.56 12.18
N ASP A 543 29.85 -9.00 13.34
CA ASP A 543 29.09 -8.91 14.60
C ASP A 543 28.85 -7.46 15.03
N MET A 544 29.73 -6.54 14.60
CA MET A 544 29.62 -5.10 14.85
C MET A 544 28.83 -4.35 13.77
N THR A 545 28.30 -5.06 12.76
CA THR A 545 27.54 -4.47 11.65
C THR A 545 26.05 -4.51 11.94
N PHE A 546 25.47 -3.35 12.27
CA PHE A 546 24.04 -3.17 12.53
C PHE A 546 23.38 -2.38 11.41
N ASP A 547 22.94 -3.07 10.35
CA ASP A 547 22.17 -2.45 9.27
C ASP A 547 20.66 -2.33 9.58
N TRP A 548 19.86 -1.91 8.59
CA TRP A 548 18.41 -1.70 8.74
C TRP A 548 17.61 -2.96 9.10
N ARG A 549 18.18 -4.16 8.96
CA ARG A 549 17.54 -5.46 9.24
C ARG A 549 17.59 -5.88 10.71
N TYR A 550 18.31 -5.13 11.55
CA TYR A 550 18.59 -5.48 12.95
C TYR A 550 17.88 -4.54 13.94
N ALA A 551 17.07 -5.11 14.84
CA ALA A 551 16.22 -4.37 15.77
C ALA A 551 16.99 -3.46 16.75
N ASN A 552 18.23 -3.84 17.09
CA ASN A 552 19.04 -3.20 18.12
C ASN A 552 19.95 -2.09 17.57
N ARG A 553 19.82 -1.72 16.28
CA ARG A 553 20.66 -0.72 15.61
C ARG A 553 20.69 0.62 16.33
N SER A 554 19.52 1.14 16.73
CA SER A 554 19.44 2.44 17.41
C SER A 554 20.13 2.42 18.79
N GLU A 555 20.08 1.30 19.50
CA GLU A 555 20.73 1.15 20.81
C GLU A 555 22.26 1.08 20.66
N TRP A 556 22.73 0.37 19.64
CA TRP A 556 24.14 0.37 19.24
C TRP A 556 24.62 1.79 18.87
N GLU A 557 23.95 2.46 17.93
CA GLU A 557 24.29 3.81 17.48
C GLU A 557 24.32 4.81 18.65
N ASN A 558 23.37 4.73 19.58
CA ASN A 558 23.34 5.60 20.75
C ASN A 558 24.58 5.44 21.67
N LEU A 559 25.17 4.25 21.73
CA LEU A 559 26.35 3.99 22.56
C LEU A 559 27.66 4.36 21.85
N VAL A 560 27.74 4.07 20.54
CA VAL A 560 29.00 4.17 19.77
C VAL A 560 29.14 5.50 19.01
N TRP A 561 28.04 6.09 18.52
CA TRP A 561 28.06 7.26 17.64
C TRP A 561 27.86 8.58 18.40
N GLN A 562 28.77 8.86 19.33
CA GLN A 562 28.73 10.05 20.20
C GLN A 562 29.92 10.98 19.92
N PRO A 563 29.74 12.32 19.84
CA PRO A 563 30.82 13.27 19.57
C PRO A 563 31.65 13.55 20.84
N LYS A 564 32.16 12.50 21.49
CA LYS A 564 32.96 12.56 22.71
C LYS A 564 34.04 11.47 22.68
N PRO A 565 35.28 11.77 23.10
CA PRO A 565 36.34 10.77 23.11
C PRO A 565 36.00 9.58 24.01
N LEU A 566 36.46 8.39 23.64
CA LEU A 566 36.32 7.20 24.47
C LEU A 566 37.39 7.21 25.57
N THR A 567 36.98 7.41 26.82
CA THR A 567 37.85 7.25 27.99
C THR A 567 37.68 5.88 28.62
N ASP A 568 38.64 5.39 29.40
CA ASP A 568 38.54 4.07 30.04
C ASP A 568 37.35 3.95 31.00
N ARG A 569 37.01 5.04 31.70
CA ARG A 569 35.79 5.11 32.52
C ARG A 569 34.53 4.97 31.66
N THR A 570 34.50 5.61 30.50
CA THR A 570 33.36 5.51 29.58
C THR A 570 33.27 4.12 28.97
N TRP A 571 34.41 3.53 28.60
CA TRP A 571 34.51 2.16 28.10
C TRP A 571 33.97 1.15 29.11
N ALA A 572 34.38 1.26 30.38
CA ALA A 572 33.89 0.40 31.46
C ALA A 572 32.36 0.47 31.63
N ASN A 573 31.76 1.64 31.37
CA ASN A 573 30.32 1.83 31.47
C ASN A 573 29.52 1.32 30.24
N ILE A 574 30.06 1.46 29.03
CA ILE A 574 29.34 1.07 27.80
C ILE A 574 29.56 -0.40 27.43
N ARG A 575 30.73 -0.99 27.73
CA ARG A 575 31.05 -2.39 27.42
C ARG A 575 29.95 -3.39 27.83
N PRO A 576 29.44 -3.41 29.08
CA PRO A 576 28.39 -4.36 29.46
C PRO A 576 27.05 -4.14 28.74
N LYS A 577 26.85 -2.97 28.11
CA LYS A 577 25.68 -2.69 27.27
C LYS A 577 25.89 -3.09 25.81
N LEU A 578 27.14 -3.08 25.33
CA LEU A 578 27.48 -3.48 23.97
C LEU A 578 27.43 -5.00 23.78
N ILE A 579 27.87 -5.78 24.77
CA ILE A 579 27.95 -7.25 24.65
C ILE A 579 26.58 -7.89 24.30
N PRO A 580 25.46 -7.62 25.00
CA PRO A 580 24.17 -8.22 24.65
C PRO A 580 23.68 -7.83 23.25
N LEU A 581 24.03 -6.61 22.78
CA LEU A 581 23.67 -6.17 21.43
C LEU A 581 24.44 -6.95 20.38
N LEU A 582 25.73 -7.20 20.60
CA LEU A 582 26.60 -7.98 19.71
C LEU A 582 26.16 -9.46 19.67
N GLU A 583 25.79 -10.04 20.80
CA GLU A 583 25.24 -11.40 20.88
C GLU A 583 23.96 -11.53 20.07
N ALA A 584 23.00 -10.63 20.28
CA ALA A 584 21.76 -10.59 19.51
C ALA A 584 22.00 -10.36 18.01
N ASN A 585 22.98 -9.53 17.65
CA ASN A 585 23.34 -9.27 16.26
C ASN A 585 23.95 -10.51 15.59
N ARG A 586 24.86 -11.20 16.29
CA ARG A 586 25.46 -12.46 15.83
C ARG A 586 24.40 -13.54 15.64
N GLU A 587 23.49 -13.72 16.59
CA GLU A 587 22.38 -14.68 16.46
C GLU A 587 21.49 -14.38 15.25
N LYS A 588 21.16 -13.10 15.04
CA LYS A 588 20.33 -12.67 13.91
C LYS A 588 21.05 -12.88 12.58
N ARG A 589 22.34 -12.54 12.49
CA ARG A 589 23.17 -12.81 11.30
C ARG A 589 23.22 -14.30 10.99
N LEU A 590 23.51 -15.15 11.98
CA LEU A 590 23.51 -16.61 11.84
C LEU A 590 22.13 -17.17 11.45
N ALA A 591 21.03 -16.54 11.88
CA ALA A 591 19.68 -16.90 11.44
C ALA A 591 19.44 -16.52 9.97
N LEU A 592 19.84 -15.32 9.54
CA LEU A 592 19.75 -14.89 8.14
C LEU A 592 20.59 -15.77 7.21
N GLU A 593 21.79 -16.17 7.65
CA GLU A 593 22.63 -17.12 6.91
C GLU A 593 21.98 -18.50 6.80
N ARG A 594 21.32 -18.97 7.87
CA ARG A 594 20.52 -20.21 7.87
C ARG A 594 19.36 -20.12 6.89
N ASP A 595 18.61 -19.03 6.91
CA ASP A 595 17.50 -18.78 6.00
C ASP A 595 17.98 -18.71 4.55
N ALA A 596 19.09 -18.01 4.28
CA ALA A 596 19.70 -17.94 2.96
C ALA A 596 20.12 -19.32 2.45
N ARG A 597 20.73 -20.16 3.30
CA ARG A 597 21.04 -21.56 2.96
C ARG A 597 19.78 -22.37 2.68
N LYS A 598 18.73 -22.22 3.50
CA LYS A 598 17.44 -22.88 3.28
C LYS A 598 16.80 -22.49 1.95
N HIS A 599 16.88 -21.21 1.57
CA HIS A 599 16.43 -20.73 0.25
C HIS A 599 17.23 -21.34 -0.89
N LEU A 600 18.57 -21.37 -0.80
CA LEU A 600 19.42 -21.97 -1.83
C LEU A 600 19.15 -23.49 -1.98
N ARG A 601 18.99 -24.21 -0.86
CA ARG A 601 18.60 -25.63 -0.88
C ARG A 601 17.25 -25.83 -1.55
N ARG A 602 16.25 -24.97 -1.27
CA ARG A 602 14.93 -25.03 -1.91
C ARG A 602 15.02 -24.90 -3.43
N SER A 603 15.73 -23.89 -3.91
CA SER A 603 15.91 -23.67 -5.35
C SER A 603 16.59 -24.86 -6.01
N ARG A 604 17.62 -25.41 -5.37
CA ARG A 604 18.32 -26.56 -5.92
C ARG A 604 17.49 -27.84 -5.88
N LEU A 605 16.75 -28.07 -4.81
CA LEU A 605 15.83 -29.20 -4.69
C LEU A 605 14.76 -29.17 -5.79
N LEU A 606 14.23 -27.98 -6.12
CA LEU A 606 13.33 -27.78 -7.26
C LEU A 606 13.98 -28.23 -8.57
N GLU A 607 15.21 -27.79 -8.84
CA GLU A 607 15.95 -28.17 -10.06
C GLU A 607 16.18 -29.68 -10.16
N LEU A 608 16.51 -30.35 -9.05
CA LEU A 608 16.72 -31.80 -9.02
C LEU A 608 15.43 -32.57 -9.31
N VAL A 609 14.32 -32.16 -8.68
CA VAL A 609 12.99 -32.76 -8.90
C VAL A 609 12.51 -32.51 -10.35
N LEU A 610 12.68 -31.30 -10.88
CA LEU A 610 12.39 -31.02 -12.30
C LEU A 610 13.35 -31.76 -13.25
N GLY A 611 14.57 -32.05 -12.82
CA GLY A 611 15.51 -32.91 -13.53
C GLY A 611 15.04 -34.36 -13.64
N ILE A 612 14.25 -34.85 -12.68
CA ILE A 612 13.54 -36.15 -12.79
C ILE A 612 12.41 -36.02 -13.82
N LYS A 613 11.61 -34.93 -13.78
CA LYS A 613 10.54 -34.69 -14.77
C LYS A 613 11.10 -34.74 -16.21
N SER A 614 12.18 -34.01 -16.49
CA SER A 614 12.74 -33.91 -17.83
C SER A 614 13.38 -35.20 -18.35
N LYS A 615 13.73 -36.16 -17.48
CA LYS A 615 14.30 -37.46 -17.89
C LYS A 615 13.25 -38.56 -18.00
N ASN A 616 12.33 -38.63 -17.04
CA ASN A 616 11.47 -39.79 -16.83
C ASN A 616 9.99 -39.53 -17.19
N TYR A 617 9.59 -38.25 -17.32
CA TYR A 617 8.21 -37.84 -17.58
C TYR A 617 8.14 -36.88 -18.78
N LEU A 618 8.73 -37.32 -19.90
CA LEU A 618 8.76 -36.56 -21.14
C LEU A 618 7.35 -36.34 -21.72
N ALA A 619 7.14 -35.15 -22.27
CA ALA A 619 5.95 -34.86 -23.05
C ALA A 619 5.92 -35.76 -24.30
N LEU A 620 4.81 -36.46 -24.51
CA LEU A 620 4.58 -37.21 -25.73
C LEU A 620 3.99 -36.27 -26.77
N GLU A 621 4.74 -35.98 -27.83
CA GLU A 621 4.29 -35.11 -28.93
C GLU A 621 3.47 -35.88 -29.96
N PHE A 622 2.42 -35.24 -30.45
CA PHE A 622 1.51 -35.78 -31.46
C PHE A 622 1.23 -34.74 -32.54
N LYS A 623 0.99 -35.21 -33.76
CA LYS A 623 0.48 -34.39 -34.86
C LYS A 623 -1.01 -34.62 -35.01
N VAL A 624 -1.78 -33.52 -35.09
CA VAL A 624 -3.22 -33.51 -35.29
C VAL A 624 -3.51 -33.03 -36.72
N GLN A 625 -4.21 -33.85 -37.48
CA GLN A 625 -4.69 -33.48 -38.82
C GLN A 625 -5.87 -32.50 -38.71
N TYR A 626 -5.89 -31.48 -39.57
CA TYR A 626 -6.93 -30.46 -39.56
C TYR A 626 -8.33 -31.08 -39.79
N PRO A 627 -9.39 -30.55 -39.16
CA PRO A 627 -10.74 -31.06 -39.33
C PRO A 627 -11.35 -30.91 -40.73
N VAL A 628 -10.72 -30.15 -41.61
CA VAL A 628 -11.22 -29.85 -42.97
C VAL A 628 -10.17 -30.31 -43.98
N PRO A 629 -10.55 -31.03 -45.05
CA PRO A 629 -9.62 -31.42 -46.11
C PRO A 629 -9.26 -30.17 -46.95
N SER A 630 -8.38 -29.32 -46.43
CA SER A 630 -7.65 -28.33 -47.22
C SER A 630 -6.24 -28.89 -47.43
N ALA A 631 -5.93 -29.24 -48.67
CA ALA A 631 -4.72 -29.98 -49.06
C ALA A 631 -3.40 -29.19 -48.89
N SER A 632 -3.35 -28.14 -48.06
CA SER A 632 -2.23 -27.19 -48.01
C SER A 632 -1.79 -26.73 -46.61
N LEU A 633 -2.42 -27.16 -45.51
CA LEU A 633 -1.98 -26.78 -44.15
C LEU A 633 -1.16 -27.91 -43.47
N PRO A 634 -0.01 -27.59 -42.86
CA PRO A 634 0.80 -28.57 -42.14
C PRO A 634 0.08 -29.06 -40.86
N PRO A 635 0.26 -30.31 -40.41
CA PRO A 635 -0.36 -30.82 -39.18
C PRO A 635 -0.01 -29.96 -37.95
N ILE A 636 -0.95 -29.80 -37.02
CA ILE A 636 -0.72 -29.06 -35.77
C ILE A 636 -0.05 -29.98 -34.76
N SER A 637 0.95 -29.50 -34.03
CA SER A 637 1.58 -30.27 -32.94
C SER A 637 0.87 -30.04 -31.61
N THR A 638 0.63 -31.10 -30.86
CA THR A 638 0.10 -31.09 -29.49
C THR A 638 0.89 -32.08 -28.65
N SER A 639 0.82 -32.00 -27.32
CA SER A 639 1.54 -32.95 -26.46
C SER A 639 0.73 -33.37 -25.25
N TYR A 640 0.97 -34.61 -24.81
CA TYR A 640 0.51 -35.11 -23.52
C TYR A 640 1.68 -35.10 -22.54
N GLU A 641 1.54 -34.32 -21.47
CA GLU A 641 2.43 -34.39 -20.32
C GLU A 641 1.80 -35.27 -19.24
N PRO A 642 2.47 -36.36 -18.80
CA PRO A 642 2.05 -37.07 -17.61
C PRO A 642 1.99 -36.14 -16.38
N PRO A 643 1.04 -36.36 -15.45
CA PRO A 643 0.95 -35.55 -14.25
C PRO A 643 2.24 -35.66 -13.43
N PHE A 644 2.74 -34.52 -12.97
CA PHE A 644 3.96 -34.44 -12.17
C PHE A 644 3.74 -33.49 -10.98
N PRO A 645 4.17 -33.86 -9.75
CA PRO A 645 3.89 -33.06 -8.57
C PRO A 645 4.72 -31.77 -8.55
N ASP A 646 4.13 -30.69 -8.04
CA ASP A 646 4.89 -29.46 -7.74
C ASP A 646 5.75 -29.65 -6.49
N LEU A 647 6.83 -28.86 -6.34
CA LEU A 647 7.74 -29.00 -5.20
C LEU A 647 7.05 -28.81 -3.85
N VAL A 648 6.02 -27.97 -3.74
CA VAL A 648 5.35 -27.74 -2.45
C VAL A 648 4.61 -29.00 -2.03
N SER A 649 3.93 -29.67 -2.97
CA SER A 649 3.27 -30.95 -2.73
C SER A 649 4.26 -32.07 -2.39
N THR A 650 5.48 -32.05 -2.93
CA THR A 650 6.48 -33.08 -2.61
C THR A 650 7.16 -32.87 -1.24
N LEU A 651 7.10 -31.67 -0.65
CA LEU A 651 7.60 -31.42 0.71
C LEU A 651 6.75 -32.09 1.80
N ASP A 652 5.56 -32.64 1.48
CA ASP A 652 4.83 -33.51 2.40
C ASP A 652 5.50 -34.89 2.57
N TRP A 653 6.45 -35.24 1.68
CA TRP A 653 7.19 -36.49 1.77
C TRP A 653 8.36 -36.37 2.75
N PRO A 654 8.49 -37.27 3.74
CA PRO A 654 9.49 -37.15 4.81
C PRO A 654 10.92 -36.91 4.32
N ILE A 655 11.32 -37.56 3.23
CA ILE A 655 12.68 -37.48 2.68
C ILE A 655 12.95 -36.08 2.12
N LEU A 656 12.05 -35.54 1.30
CA LEU A 656 12.22 -34.21 0.70
C LEU A 656 12.06 -33.11 1.75
N ASN A 657 11.18 -33.30 2.73
CA ASN A 657 11.08 -32.41 3.88
C ASN A 657 12.38 -32.40 4.70
N GLU A 658 13.00 -33.56 4.95
CA GLU A 658 14.28 -33.65 5.65
C GLU A 658 15.37 -32.89 4.88
N LEU A 659 15.47 -33.09 3.56
CA LEU A 659 16.43 -32.39 2.69
C LEU A 659 16.22 -30.86 2.71
N TYR A 660 14.98 -30.43 2.84
CA TYR A 660 14.61 -29.02 2.90
C TYR A 660 14.89 -28.37 4.27
N GLU A 661 14.46 -29.01 5.36
CA GLU A 661 14.51 -28.48 6.73
C GLU A 661 15.89 -28.63 7.39
N THR A 662 16.67 -29.65 7.04
CA THR A 662 17.98 -29.88 7.64
C THR A 662 18.96 -28.77 7.24
N ASP A 663 19.57 -28.09 8.21
CA ASP A 663 20.61 -27.09 7.93
C ASP A 663 21.92 -27.76 7.47
N ALA A 664 22.06 -27.90 6.16
CA ALA A 664 23.24 -28.43 5.48
C ALA A 664 23.66 -27.52 4.31
N THR A 665 24.84 -27.72 3.76
CA THR A 665 25.22 -27.11 2.49
C THR A 665 24.39 -27.69 1.34
N VAL A 666 24.34 -26.99 0.20
CA VAL A 666 23.66 -27.49 -1.00
C VAL A 666 24.28 -28.82 -1.46
N ALA A 667 25.62 -28.94 -1.43
CA ALA A 667 26.32 -30.15 -1.82
C ALA A 667 26.00 -31.35 -0.92
N GLU A 668 25.89 -31.16 0.39
CA GLU A 668 25.48 -32.21 1.33
C GLU A 668 24.02 -32.65 1.10
N MET A 669 23.14 -31.69 0.80
CA MET A 669 21.75 -31.98 0.44
C MET A 669 21.67 -32.77 -0.87
N GLU A 670 22.46 -32.40 -1.89
CA GLU A 670 22.53 -33.10 -3.17
C GLU A 670 23.04 -34.54 -3.03
N ASP A 671 24.08 -34.78 -2.23
CA ASP A 671 24.60 -36.13 -1.97
C ASP A 671 23.54 -37.00 -1.29
N LYS A 672 22.78 -36.44 -0.33
CA LYS A 672 21.63 -37.14 0.26
C LYS A 672 20.51 -37.36 -0.76
N PHE A 673 20.19 -36.37 -1.59
CA PHE A 673 19.18 -36.50 -2.64
C PHE A 673 19.52 -37.65 -3.58
N GLU A 674 20.78 -37.74 -4.03
CA GLU A 674 21.24 -38.80 -4.92
C GLU A 674 21.12 -40.18 -4.27
N LYS A 675 21.46 -40.30 -2.98
CA LYS A 675 21.30 -41.55 -2.21
C LYS A 675 19.84 -42.00 -2.09
N HIS A 676 18.90 -41.06 -2.09
CA HIS A 676 17.46 -41.33 -2.02
C HIS A 676 16.76 -41.18 -3.38
N ARG A 677 17.50 -41.07 -4.50
CA ARG A 677 16.93 -40.81 -5.83
C ARG A 677 15.87 -41.84 -6.21
N GLU A 678 16.18 -43.12 -6.06
CA GLU A 678 15.25 -44.21 -6.42
C GLU A 678 13.95 -44.15 -5.60
N GLU A 679 14.06 -43.82 -4.30
CA GLU A 679 12.92 -43.68 -3.40
C GLU A 679 12.05 -42.47 -3.78
N ILE A 680 12.67 -41.34 -4.13
CA ILE A 680 11.99 -40.13 -4.61
C ILE A 680 11.31 -40.39 -5.94
N GLU A 681 11.97 -41.08 -6.88
CA GLU A 681 11.39 -41.46 -8.17
C GLU A 681 10.19 -42.40 -7.99
N ALA A 682 10.26 -43.34 -7.05
CA ALA A 682 9.14 -44.21 -6.69
C ALA A 682 7.96 -43.44 -6.10
N LEU A 683 8.21 -42.47 -5.22
CA LEU A 683 7.17 -41.59 -4.66
C LEU A 683 6.48 -40.75 -5.74
N ILE A 684 7.24 -40.21 -6.70
CA ILE A 684 6.67 -39.49 -7.85
C ILE A 684 5.80 -40.43 -8.70
N ALA A 685 6.25 -41.65 -8.95
CA ALA A 685 5.50 -42.64 -9.72
C ALA A 685 4.20 -43.07 -9.01
N ASP A 686 4.25 -43.29 -7.70
CA ASP A 686 3.09 -43.60 -6.87
C ASP A 686 2.09 -42.43 -6.84
N TRP A 687 2.60 -41.20 -6.69
CA TRP A 687 1.78 -40.00 -6.74
C TRP A 687 1.07 -39.85 -8.10
N ALA A 688 1.78 -40.03 -9.21
CA ALA A 688 1.21 -39.94 -10.55
C ALA A 688 0.15 -41.04 -10.79
N SER A 689 0.41 -42.25 -10.31
CA SER A 689 -0.52 -43.38 -10.37
C SER A 689 -1.78 -43.10 -9.55
N THR A 690 -1.62 -42.54 -8.35
CA THR A 690 -2.71 -42.15 -7.46
C THR A 690 -3.56 -41.04 -8.07
N ALA A 691 -2.93 -40.04 -8.69
CA ALA A 691 -3.61 -38.95 -9.40
C ALA A 691 -4.51 -39.49 -10.52
N GLN A 692 -3.96 -40.38 -11.35
CA GLN A 692 -4.70 -41.02 -12.43
C GLN A 692 -5.86 -41.89 -11.89
N ALA A 693 -5.58 -42.71 -10.86
CA ALA A 693 -6.56 -43.59 -10.22
C ALA A 693 -7.72 -42.80 -9.58
N HIS A 694 -7.43 -41.64 -9.00
CA HIS A 694 -8.43 -40.75 -8.42
C HIS A 694 -9.36 -40.18 -9.50
N CYS A 695 -8.81 -39.57 -10.56
CA CYS A 695 -9.59 -38.98 -11.64
C CYS A 695 -10.44 -40.03 -12.39
N ILE A 696 -9.92 -41.23 -12.63
CA ILE A 696 -10.71 -42.30 -13.26
C ILE A 696 -11.79 -42.82 -12.32
N GLY A 697 -11.52 -42.87 -11.01
CA GLY A 697 -12.52 -43.18 -9.98
C GLY A 697 -13.71 -42.23 -10.06
N LEU A 698 -13.44 -40.92 -10.13
CA LEU A 698 -14.48 -39.89 -10.29
C LEU A 698 -15.33 -40.10 -11.54
N LEU A 699 -14.71 -40.37 -12.70
CA LEU A 699 -15.45 -40.64 -13.95
C LEU A 699 -16.35 -41.88 -13.87
N ARG A 700 -15.98 -42.88 -13.07
CA ARG A 700 -16.76 -44.12 -12.89
C ARG A 700 -17.98 -43.98 -11.98
N THR A 701 -18.13 -42.87 -11.26
CA THR A 701 -19.28 -42.63 -10.34
C THR A 701 -20.59 -42.16 -11.02
N GLY A 702 -20.63 -42.07 -12.35
CA GLY A 702 -21.81 -41.64 -13.14
C GLY A 702 -22.66 -42.80 -13.71
N PRO A 703 -23.81 -42.51 -14.36
CA PRO A 703 -24.59 -43.51 -15.10
C PRO A 703 -23.71 -44.20 -16.16
N GLN A 704 -23.92 -45.51 -16.40
CA GLN A 704 -23.05 -46.34 -17.24
C GLN A 704 -22.68 -45.67 -18.58
N VAL A 705 -21.40 -45.29 -18.71
CA VAL A 705 -20.78 -45.16 -20.03
C VAL A 705 -20.53 -46.58 -20.53
N ARG A 706 -21.50 -47.14 -21.28
CA ARG A 706 -21.19 -48.26 -22.19
C ARG A 706 -20.10 -47.78 -23.15
N GLY A 707 -19.17 -48.67 -23.52
CA GLY A 707 -18.02 -48.40 -24.39
C GLY A 707 -18.37 -47.46 -25.55
N ASP A 708 -17.52 -46.50 -25.87
CA ASP A 708 -16.23 -46.82 -26.47
C ASP A 708 -15.02 -46.14 -25.82
N ILE A 709 -13.92 -46.91 -25.75
CA ILE A 709 -12.57 -46.42 -25.47
C ILE A 709 -12.25 -45.35 -26.53
N LEU A 710 -11.54 -44.27 -26.15
CA LEU A 710 -11.08 -43.23 -27.08
C LEU A 710 -10.50 -43.87 -28.36
N ARG A 711 -11.07 -43.55 -29.51
CA ARG A 711 -10.59 -43.91 -30.84
C ARG A 711 -10.29 -42.61 -31.58
N PRO A 712 -9.07 -42.08 -31.46
CA PRO A 712 -8.74 -40.80 -32.10
C PRO A 712 -8.92 -40.92 -33.61
N THR A 713 -9.54 -39.91 -34.21
CA THR A 713 -9.77 -39.85 -35.66
C THR A 713 -8.85 -38.85 -36.35
N ALA A 714 -8.24 -37.93 -35.59
CA ALA A 714 -7.38 -36.87 -36.11
C ALA A 714 -5.92 -36.95 -35.60
N ILE A 715 -5.63 -37.71 -34.54
CA ILE A 715 -4.26 -37.99 -34.10
C ILE A 715 -3.77 -39.29 -34.74
N VAL A 716 -2.87 -39.19 -35.71
CA VAL A 716 -2.21 -40.33 -36.36
C VAL A 716 -0.72 -40.04 -36.52
N TYR A 717 0.12 -41.07 -36.44
CA TYR A 717 1.51 -40.96 -36.89
C TYR A 717 1.58 -40.66 -38.40
N ASP A 718 2.75 -40.25 -38.89
CA ASP A 718 2.97 -39.96 -40.32
C ASP A 718 2.67 -41.19 -41.23
N ASP A 719 2.66 -42.41 -40.66
CA ASP A 719 2.29 -43.67 -41.32
C ASP A 719 0.81 -44.08 -41.16
N GLY A 720 -0.01 -43.26 -40.50
CA GLY A 720 -1.43 -43.51 -40.26
C GLY A 720 -1.76 -44.39 -39.05
N SER A 721 -0.77 -44.82 -38.26
CA SER A 721 -1.01 -45.63 -37.05
C SER A 721 -1.46 -44.79 -35.84
N ASP A 722 -2.24 -45.40 -34.94
CA ASP A 722 -2.79 -44.75 -33.73
C ASP A 722 -1.70 -44.56 -32.66
N PRO A 723 -1.30 -43.32 -32.34
CA PRO A 723 -0.24 -43.06 -31.37
C PRO A 723 -0.67 -43.28 -29.91
N LEU A 724 -1.96 -43.46 -29.66
CA LEU A 724 -2.50 -43.75 -28.34
C LEU A 724 -2.69 -45.26 -28.11
N ILE A 725 -2.32 -46.12 -29.07
CA ILE A 725 -2.62 -47.56 -29.02
C ILE A 725 -2.12 -48.22 -27.73
N ASN A 726 -0.93 -47.82 -27.25
CA ASN A 726 -0.27 -48.36 -26.07
C ASN A 726 -0.76 -47.75 -24.74
N PHE A 727 -1.66 -46.75 -24.78
CA PHE A 727 -2.22 -46.19 -23.55
C PHE A 727 -3.23 -47.16 -22.94
N SER A 728 -3.27 -47.20 -21.61
CA SER A 728 -4.28 -47.97 -20.88
C SER A 728 -5.68 -47.43 -21.18
N ASP A 729 -6.68 -48.30 -21.07
CA ASP A 729 -8.09 -47.91 -21.28
C ASP A 729 -8.53 -46.79 -20.32
N ASP A 730 -7.97 -46.76 -19.11
CA ASP A 730 -8.24 -45.74 -18.11
C ASP A 730 -7.65 -44.38 -18.51
N LEU A 731 -6.42 -44.36 -19.01
CA LEU A 731 -5.84 -43.13 -19.55
C LEU A 731 -6.61 -42.66 -20.78
N LYS A 732 -6.96 -43.56 -21.70
CA LYS A 732 -7.80 -43.23 -22.87
C LYS A 732 -9.13 -42.58 -22.48
N ARG A 733 -9.77 -43.02 -21.39
CA ARG A 733 -11.00 -42.38 -20.86
C ARG A 733 -10.74 -40.98 -20.31
N LEU A 734 -9.64 -40.78 -19.60
CA LEU A 734 -9.25 -39.47 -19.07
C LEU A 734 -8.92 -38.46 -20.18
N LEU A 735 -8.39 -38.94 -21.30
CA LEU A 735 -8.03 -38.09 -22.44
C LEU A 735 -9.20 -37.68 -23.34
N ARG A 736 -10.42 -38.19 -23.12
CA ARG A 736 -11.58 -37.78 -23.94
C ARG A 736 -11.89 -36.29 -23.77
N ALA A 737 -12.32 -35.65 -24.85
CA ALA A 737 -12.72 -34.24 -24.87
C ALA A 737 -13.98 -33.94 -24.02
N ASP A 738 -14.71 -34.97 -23.58
CA ASP A 738 -15.86 -34.87 -22.67
C ASP A 738 -15.52 -35.23 -21.21
N SER A 739 -14.25 -35.46 -20.87
CA SER A 739 -13.80 -35.74 -19.50
C SER A 739 -13.37 -34.44 -18.80
N PHE A 740 -14.29 -33.84 -18.03
CA PHE A 740 -14.06 -32.57 -17.32
C PHE A 740 -14.08 -32.70 -15.80
N PHE A 741 -13.17 -31.96 -15.17
CA PHE A 741 -12.99 -31.86 -13.72
C PHE A 741 -13.01 -30.40 -13.28
N TYR A 742 -13.02 -30.15 -11.97
CA TYR A 742 -12.77 -28.83 -11.38
C TYR A 742 -12.07 -28.98 -10.02
N LYS A 743 -11.42 -27.92 -9.53
CA LYS A 743 -10.76 -27.89 -8.20
C LYS A 743 -11.60 -27.11 -7.18
N THR A 744 -11.91 -27.71 -6.02
CA THR A 744 -12.58 -27.02 -4.91
C THR A 744 -11.59 -26.14 -4.15
N ARG A 745 -11.65 -24.81 -4.31
CA ARG A 745 -10.83 -23.87 -3.53
C ARG A 745 -11.33 -23.77 -2.08
N SER A 746 -10.42 -23.68 -1.11
CA SER A 746 -10.76 -23.65 0.33
C SER A 746 -11.32 -22.31 0.86
N PHE A 747 -11.51 -21.28 0.02
CA PHE A 747 -12.11 -20.00 0.44
C PHE A 747 -12.99 -19.37 -0.66
N GLY A 748 -14.30 -19.25 -0.39
CA GLY A 748 -15.25 -18.29 -1.02
C GLY A 748 -15.87 -18.64 -2.39
N TYR A 749 -17.10 -19.18 -2.38
CA TYR A 749 -17.99 -19.64 -3.49
C TYR A 749 -17.35 -20.47 -4.64
N PRO A 750 -17.98 -21.59 -5.05
CA PRO A 750 -17.45 -22.46 -6.10
C PRO A 750 -17.83 -21.93 -7.48
N VAL A 751 -16.89 -21.31 -8.19
CA VAL A 751 -16.96 -21.36 -9.67
C VAL A 751 -16.37 -22.70 -10.06
N LYS A 752 -17.20 -23.61 -10.58
CA LYS A 752 -16.73 -24.87 -11.16
C LYS A 752 -16.16 -24.55 -12.54
N GLU A 753 -14.86 -24.31 -12.62
CA GLU A 753 -14.21 -24.11 -13.91
C GLU A 753 -13.87 -25.49 -14.52
N PRO A 754 -14.30 -25.78 -15.77
CA PRO A 754 -14.08 -27.05 -16.41
C PRO A 754 -12.63 -27.16 -16.85
N LEU A 755 -11.95 -28.15 -16.27
CA LEU A 755 -10.57 -28.49 -16.57
C LEU A 755 -10.53 -29.87 -17.25
N THR A 756 -9.82 -29.95 -18.37
CA THR A 756 -9.43 -31.23 -18.97
C THR A 756 -8.44 -31.96 -18.06
N TYR A 757 -8.20 -33.25 -18.28
CA TYR A 757 -7.27 -34.03 -17.43
C TYR A 757 -5.88 -33.40 -17.34
N GLY A 758 -5.32 -32.89 -18.45
CA GLY A 758 -4.08 -32.12 -18.44
C GLY A 758 -4.19 -30.80 -17.67
N GLY A 759 -5.31 -30.08 -17.83
CA GLY A 759 -5.59 -28.82 -17.12
C GLY A 759 -5.68 -28.95 -15.60
N VAL A 760 -6.00 -30.14 -15.07
CA VAL A 760 -6.00 -30.40 -13.62
C VAL A 760 -4.59 -30.33 -13.04
N PHE A 761 -3.58 -30.77 -13.78
CA PHE A 761 -2.20 -30.88 -13.29
C PHE A 761 -1.24 -29.87 -13.91
N SER A 762 -1.69 -29.07 -14.89
CA SER A 762 -0.96 -27.90 -15.32
C SER A 762 -0.93 -26.87 -14.19
N SER A 763 0.25 -26.55 -13.69
CA SER A 763 0.50 -25.23 -13.10
C SER A 763 0.20 -24.19 -14.18
N ASP A 764 -0.54 -23.13 -13.87
CA ASP A 764 -0.81 -21.96 -14.73
C ASP A 764 0.49 -21.39 -15.35
N SER A 765 1.04 -22.04 -16.37
CA SER A 765 2.31 -21.68 -16.99
C SER A 765 2.13 -20.61 -18.08
N SER A 766 0.90 -20.15 -18.31
CA SER A 766 0.57 -19.04 -19.21
C SER A 766 0.15 -17.74 -18.49
N ARG A 767 0.23 -17.67 -17.16
CA ARG A 767 0.11 -16.42 -16.40
C ARG A 767 1.17 -16.34 -15.31
N GLU A 768 2.34 -15.80 -15.68
CA GLU A 768 3.35 -15.21 -14.79
C GLU A 768 3.33 -15.66 -13.31
N SER A 769 3.47 -16.95 -13.02
CA SER A 769 4.10 -17.34 -11.75
C SER A 769 5.59 -17.12 -11.97
N SER A 770 6.02 -15.86 -11.88
CA SER A 770 7.42 -15.52 -12.03
C SER A 770 8.26 -16.45 -11.15
N PHE A 771 9.41 -16.86 -11.66
CA PHE A 771 10.48 -17.52 -10.91
C PHE A 771 10.74 -16.84 -9.54
N VAL A 772 10.43 -15.55 -9.42
CA VAL A 772 10.47 -14.71 -8.23
C VAL A 772 9.41 -15.07 -7.17
N GLN A 773 8.20 -15.49 -7.55
CA GLN A 773 7.11 -15.82 -6.62
C GLN A 773 7.41 -17.11 -5.84
N GLN A 774 8.02 -18.12 -6.48
CA GLN A 774 8.44 -19.36 -5.81
C GLN A 774 9.67 -19.15 -4.89
N LEU A 775 10.53 -18.16 -5.18
CA LEU A 775 11.68 -17.78 -4.34
C LEU A 775 11.30 -16.93 -3.11
N SER A 776 10.19 -16.18 -3.18
CA SER A 776 9.83 -15.12 -2.22
C SER A 776 9.41 -15.57 -0.80
N GLY A 777 9.42 -16.87 -0.50
CA GLY A 777 9.12 -17.38 0.85
C GLY A 777 7.68 -17.16 1.32
N VAL A 778 6.79 -16.64 0.47
CA VAL A 778 5.35 -16.69 0.71
C VAL A 778 4.91 -18.13 0.48
N PRO A 779 4.30 -18.82 1.46
CA PRO A 779 3.68 -20.11 1.21
C PRO A 779 2.60 -19.89 0.16
N SER A 780 2.77 -20.46 -1.03
CA SER A 780 1.64 -20.56 -1.96
C SER A 780 0.59 -21.42 -1.26
N GLN A 781 -0.56 -20.86 -0.95
CA GLN A 781 -1.69 -21.65 -0.47
C GLN A 781 -2.00 -22.74 -1.50
N SER A 782 -2.24 -23.94 -0.99
CA SER A 782 -2.55 -25.22 -1.64
C SER A 782 -1.37 -25.99 -2.24
N SER A 783 -0.83 -26.94 -1.48
CA SER A 783 -0.47 -28.23 -2.07
C SER A 783 -1.73 -28.81 -2.73
N LEU A 784 -1.58 -29.45 -3.89
CA LEU A 784 -2.71 -30.06 -4.58
C LEU A 784 -3.21 -31.24 -3.73
N ASN A 785 -4.30 -31.04 -2.99
CA ASN A 785 -4.99 -32.14 -2.33
C ASN A 785 -5.89 -32.83 -3.36
N MET A 786 -5.67 -34.13 -3.58
CA MET A 786 -6.46 -34.93 -4.53
C MET A 786 -7.96 -34.86 -4.23
N ASP A 787 -8.37 -34.79 -2.96
CA ASP A 787 -9.78 -34.67 -2.55
C ASP A 787 -10.45 -33.37 -3.03
N GLN A 788 -9.65 -32.39 -3.48
CA GLN A 788 -10.18 -31.15 -4.05
C GLN A 788 -10.54 -31.29 -5.54
N ILE A 789 -10.15 -32.38 -6.21
CA ILE A 789 -10.49 -32.63 -7.60
C ILE A 789 -11.89 -33.26 -7.63
N CYS A 790 -12.80 -32.67 -8.40
CA CYS A 790 -14.18 -33.11 -8.51
C CYS A 790 -14.57 -33.28 -9.98
N LEU A 791 -15.51 -34.19 -10.27
CA LEU A 791 -16.07 -34.38 -11.61
C LEU A 791 -17.02 -33.22 -11.97
N HIS A 792 -16.82 -32.61 -13.14
CA HIS A 792 -17.74 -31.58 -13.65
C HIS A 792 -18.78 -32.20 -14.59
N ARG A 793 -19.92 -32.63 -14.03
CA ARG A 793 -20.95 -33.36 -14.78
C ARG A 793 -21.63 -32.53 -15.86
N GLU A 794 -21.96 -31.29 -15.53
CA GLU A 794 -22.66 -30.36 -16.40
C GLU A 794 -21.80 -30.03 -17.64
N ALA A 795 -20.50 -29.80 -17.44
CA ALA A 795 -19.53 -29.61 -18.52
C ALA A 795 -19.38 -30.86 -19.40
N GLN A 796 -19.35 -32.05 -18.80
CA GLN A 796 -19.30 -33.31 -19.55
C GLN A 796 -20.52 -33.53 -20.44
N GLU A 797 -21.73 -33.23 -19.95
CA GLU A 797 -22.97 -33.34 -20.74
C GLU A 797 -22.98 -32.36 -21.92
N VAL A 798 -22.63 -31.10 -21.66
CA VAL A 798 -22.49 -30.06 -22.70
C VAL A 798 -21.46 -30.48 -23.75
N ALA A 799 -20.29 -30.97 -23.33
CA ALA A 799 -19.24 -31.41 -24.23
C ALA A 799 -19.68 -32.54 -25.14
N ARG A 800 -20.40 -33.54 -24.63
CA ARG A 800 -20.93 -34.65 -25.45
C ARG A 800 -21.87 -34.18 -26.55
N VAL A 801 -22.76 -33.25 -26.23
CA VAL A 801 -23.72 -32.68 -27.18
C VAL A 801 -22.98 -31.91 -28.29
N ILE A 802 -22.02 -31.07 -27.92
CA ILE A 802 -21.23 -30.29 -28.88
C ILE A 802 -20.37 -31.21 -29.76
N LEU A 803 -19.70 -32.21 -29.17
CA LEU A 803 -18.89 -33.18 -29.91
C LEU A 803 -19.72 -34.01 -30.89
N ALA A 804 -20.96 -34.38 -30.53
CA ALA A 804 -21.87 -35.07 -31.43
C ALA A 804 -22.29 -34.18 -32.63
N ASP A 805 -22.61 -32.90 -32.39
CA ASP A 805 -22.92 -31.92 -33.44
C ASP A 805 -21.73 -31.68 -34.39
N MET A 806 -20.51 -31.71 -33.85
CA MET A 806 -19.27 -31.67 -34.64
C MET A 806 -18.99 -32.95 -35.44
N GLY A 807 -19.77 -34.02 -35.25
CA GLY A 807 -19.51 -35.35 -35.83
C GLY A 807 -18.26 -36.03 -35.25
N ARG A 808 -17.86 -35.69 -34.03
CA ARG A 808 -16.63 -36.13 -33.36
C ARG A 808 -16.87 -36.62 -31.91
N PRO A 809 -17.77 -37.58 -31.67
CA PRO A 809 -18.13 -38.04 -30.32
C PRO A 809 -16.98 -38.69 -29.54
N ASP A 810 -15.91 -39.10 -30.23
CA ASP A 810 -14.74 -39.79 -29.66
C ASP A 810 -13.46 -38.96 -29.72
N ALA A 811 -13.58 -37.63 -29.82
CA ALA A 811 -12.42 -36.76 -29.85
C ALA A 811 -11.64 -36.79 -28.53
N SER A 812 -10.33 -36.62 -28.63
CA SER A 812 -9.45 -36.38 -27.48
C SER A 812 -9.44 -34.90 -27.12
N TYR A 813 -9.28 -34.55 -25.85
CA TYR A 813 -9.06 -33.14 -25.48
C TYR A 813 -7.77 -32.61 -26.14
N LEU A 814 -6.78 -33.47 -26.44
CA LEU A 814 -5.56 -33.09 -27.15
C LEU A 814 -5.84 -32.59 -28.57
N GLU A 815 -6.83 -33.18 -29.26
CA GLU A 815 -7.30 -32.71 -30.57
C GLU A 815 -7.94 -31.32 -30.43
N MET A 816 -8.70 -31.11 -29.36
CA MET A 816 -9.36 -29.85 -29.08
C MET A 816 -8.36 -28.75 -28.65
N THR A 817 -7.34 -29.10 -27.87
CA THR A 817 -6.25 -28.19 -27.49
C THR A 817 -5.43 -27.77 -28.71
N ALA A 818 -5.20 -28.68 -29.68
CA ALA A 818 -4.48 -28.35 -30.91
C ALA A 818 -5.20 -27.28 -31.76
N VAL A 819 -6.53 -27.25 -31.74
CA VAL A 819 -7.32 -26.19 -32.41
C VAL A 819 -7.07 -24.82 -31.75
N GLY A 820 -6.70 -24.78 -30.47
CA GLY A 820 -6.40 -23.56 -29.73
C GLY A 820 -7.64 -22.70 -29.47
N ALA A 821 -7.44 -21.40 -29.30
CA ALA A 821 -8.52 -20.43 -29.08
C ALA A 821 -9.23 -20.08 -30.39
N ASN A 822 -9.74 -21.07 -31.13
CA ASN A 822 -10.39 -20.86 -32.43
C ASN A 822 -11.86 -21.32 -32.45
N PHE A 823 -12.40 -21.73 -31.30
CA PHE A 823 -13.81 -22.07 -31.18
C PHE A 823 -14.64 -20.82 -30.92
N VAL A 824 -15.78 -20.70 -31.58
CA VAL A 824 -16.74 -19.62 -31.42
C VAL A 824 -18.13 -20.24 -31.22
N CYS A 825 -18.93 -19.64 -30.36
CA CYS A 825 -20.29 -20.10 -30.13
C CYS A 825 -21.12 -19.95 -31.42
N GLY A 826 -21.69 -21.05 -31.93
CA GLY A 826 -22.55 -21.03 -33.11
C GLY A 826 -23.96 -20.53 -32.86
N ARG A 827 -24.37 -20.45 -31.58
CA ARG A 827 -25.73 -20.16 -31.13
C ARG A 827 -26.00 -18.70 -30.81
N CYS A 828 -25.09 -18.04 -30.10
CA CYS A 828 -25.30 -16.68 -29.62
C CYS A 828 -24.47 -15.65 -30.42
N HIS A 829 -24.67 -14.36 -30.12
CA HIS A 829 -23.94 -13.26 -30.78
C HIS A 829 -22.51 -13.06 -30.27
N ASP A 830 -22.08 -13.91 -29.33
CA ASP A 830 -20.73 -13.90 -28.78
C ASP A 830 -19.75 -14.40 -29.86
N ALA A 831 -18.93 -13.49 -30.37
CA ALA A 831 -17.97 -13.75 -31.43
C ALA A 831 -16.56 -14.03 -30.89
N ASP A 832 -16.42 -14.17 -29.57
CA ASP A 832 -15.13 -14.37 -28.94
C ASP A 832 -14.54 -15.75 -29.31
N HIS A 833 -13.26 -15.71 -29.62
CA HIS A 833 -12.42 -16.86 -29.89
C HIS A 833 -12.04 -17.53 -28.56
N MET A 834 -12.47 -18.77 -28.37
CA MET A 834 -12.40 -19.52 -27.13
C MET A 834 -11.58 -20.80 -27.30
N THR A 835 -10.88 -21.22 -26.23
CA THR A 835 -10.38 -22.60 -26.11
C THR A 835 -11.54 -23.57 -25.91
N TRP A 836 -11.26 -24.87 -25.97
CA TRP A 836 -12.26 -25.89 -25.70
C TRP A 836 -12.88 -25.75 -24.30
N GLU A 837 -12.06 -25.62 -23.26
CA GLU A 837 -12.51 -25.39 -21.88
C GLU A 837 -13.40 -24.15 -21.76
N GLN A 838 -13.01 -23.05 -22.43
CA GLN A 838 -13.76 -21.79 -22.42
C GLN A 838 -15.10 -21.90 -23.14
N LEU A 839 -15.16 -22.62 -24.27
CA LEU A 839 -16.41 -22.86 -24.98
C LEU A 839 -17.37 -23.69 -24.13
N ILE A 840 -16.88 -24.77 -23.51
CA ILE A 840 -17.71 -25.60 -22.62
C ILE A 840 -18.20 -24.77 -21.43
N GLN A 841 -17.32 -23.97 -20.81
CA GLN A 841 -17.69 -23.07 -19.74
C GLN A 841 -18.76 -22.06 -20.17
N HIS A 842 -18.63 -21.48 -21.37
CA HIS A 842 -19.63 -20.57 -21.93
C HIS A 842 -21.01 -21.24 -21.99
N TYR A 843 -21.11 -22.47 -22.52
CA TYR A 843 -22.38 -23.20 -22.60
C TYR A 843 -22.95 -23.55 -21.21
N VAL A 844 -22.11 -24.02 -20.28
CA VAL A 844 -22.53 -24.30 -18.90
C VAL A 844 -23.12 -23.04 -18.24
N GLN A 845 -22.40 -21.92 -18.32
CA GLN A 845 -22.87 -20.65 -17.75
C GLN A 845 -24.16 -20.15 -18.39
N ARG A 846 -24.33 -20.31 -19.70
CA ARG A 846 -25.54 -19.87 -20.39
C ARG A 846 -26.75 -20.73 -20.00
N ASN A 847 -26.56 -22.03 -19.81
CA ASN A 847 -27.59 -22.92 -19.27
C ASN A 847 -27.94 -22.58 -17.81
N GLU A 848 -26.95 -22.26 -16.96
CA GLU A 848 -27.21 -21.81 -15.59
C GLU A 848 -27.98 -20.49 -15.55
N VAL A 849 -27.60 -19.51 -16.38
CA VAL A 849 -28.32 -18.24 -16.53
C VAL A 849 -29.75 -18.47 -17.01
N TYR A 850 -29.96 -19.36 -17.98
CA TYR A 850 -31.29 -19.74 -18.43
C TYR A 850 -32.14 -20.31 -17.29
N ASN A 851 -31.61 -21.28 -16.54
CA ASN A 851 -32.33 -21.89 -15.41
C ASN A 851 -32.69 -20.86 -14.33
N CYS A 852 -31.75 -19.98 -13.97
CA CYS A 852 -31.99 -18.88 -13.04
C CYS A 852 -33.08 -17.92 -13.54
N ILE A 853 -33.09 -17.60 -14.83
CA ILE A 853 -34.15 -16.78 -15.43
C ILE A 853 -35.50 -17.51 -15.38
N GLN A 854 -35.57 -18.81 -15.69
CA GLN A 854 -36.82 -19.58 -15.63
C GLN A 854 -37.44 -19.63 -14.23
N GLU A 855 -36.62 -19.68 -13.18
CA GLU A 855 -37.11 -19.66 -11.78
C GLU A 855 -37.75 -18.31 -11.42
N VAL A 856 -37.22 -17.21 -11.97
CA VAL A 856 -37.60 -15.85 -11.59
C VAL A 856 -38.63 -15.24 -12.55
N LEU A 857 -38.70 -15.69 -13.80
CA LEU A 857 -39.59 -15.18 -14.84
C LEU A 857 -41.08 -15.18 -14.45
N PRO A 858 -41.63 -16.22 -13.77
CA PRO A 858 -43.02 -16.22 -13.29
C PRO A 858 -43.33 -15.11 -12.27
N LEU A 859 -42.31 -14.55 -11.60
CA LEU A 859 -42.47 -13.49 -10.61
C LEU A 859 -42.59 -12.09 -11.24
N PHE A 860 -42.18 -11.93 -12.50
CA PHE A 860 -42.16 -10.64 -13.19
C PHE A 860 -43.25 -10.50 -14.25
N ASN A 861 -43.48 -11.53 -15.07
CA ASN A 861 -44.55 -11.53 -16.08
C ASN A 861 -44.81 -12.94 -16.63
N ALA A 862 -46.04 -13.47 -16.50
CA ALA A 862 -46.41 -14.81 -16.93
C ALA A 862 -46.52 -14.97 -18.48
N GLU A 863 -46.52 -13.88 -19.24
CA GLU A 863 -46.64 -13.92 -20.72
C GLU A 863 -45.28 -13.83 -21.45
N MET A 864 -44.18 -13.56 -20.75
CA MET A 864 -42.84 -13.53 -21.36
C MET A 864 -42.26 -14.95 -21.44
N VAL A 865 -41.72 -15.30 -22.61
CA VAL A 865 -40.99 -16.55 -22.83
C VAL A 865 -39.52 -16.22 -23.04
N TYR A 866 -38.66 -16.71 -22.13
CA TYR A 866 -37.21 -16.69 -22.32
C TYR A 866 -36.79 -18.04 -22.90
N ASN A 867 -36.15 -18.03 -24.07
CA ASN A 867 -35.75 -19.24 -24.79
C ASN A 867 -34.27 -19.57 -24.51
N ASN A 868 -33.95 -20.85 -24.31
CA ASN A 868 -32.56 -21.28 -24.19
C ASN A 868 -31.92 -21.31 -25.58
N VAL A 869 -31.19 -20.26 -25.93
CA VAL A 869 -30.54 -20.15 -27.24
C VAL A 869 -29.46 -21.22 -27.45
N HIS A 870 -28.93 -21.77 -26.35
CA HIS A 870 -27.91 -22.81 -26.33
C HIS A 870 -28.49 -24.22 -26.26
N ASP A 871 -29.82 -24.36 -26.25
CA ASP A 871 -30.49 -25.66 -26.34
C ASP A 871 -30.31 -26.24 -27.76
N PRO A 872 -29.73 -27.46 -27.89
CA PRO A 872 -29.55 -28.12 -29.18
C PRO A 872 -30.87 -28.38 -29.92
N GLU A 873 -32.00 -28.50 -29.23
CA GLU A 873 -33.30 -28.83 -29.84
C GLU A 873 -34.03 -27.60 -30.43
N LEU A 874 -33.66 -26.38 -30.01
CA LEU A 874 -34.43 -25.17 -30.34
C LEU A 874 -34.06 -24.56 -31.72
N PHE A 875 -32.79 -24.68 -32.15
CA PHE A 875 -32.28 -24.08 -33.38
C PHE A 875 -31.56 -25.10 -34.28
N THR A 876 -32.23 -26.17 -34.69
CA THR A 876 -31.60 -27.29 -35.42
C THR A 876 -30.97 -26.94 -36.77
N ASP A 877 -31.20 -25.73 -37.28
CA ASP A 877 -30.68 -25.21 -38.55
C ASP A 877 -29.29 -24.55 -38.44
N ARG A 878 -28.78 -24.33 -37.22
CA ARG A 878 -27.45 -23.75 -36.97
C ARG A 878 -26.54 -24.73 -36.23
N PRO A 879 -25.22 -24.70 -36.43
CA PRO A 879 -24.29 -25.51 -35.64
C PRO A 879 -24.16 -24.97 -34.21
N LEU A 880 -23.85 -25.84 -33.25
CA LEU A 880 -23.55 -25.44 -31.87
C LEU A 880 -22.21 -24.69 -31.77
N VAL A 881 -21.24 -25.09 -32.58
CA VAL A 881 -19.92 -24.49 -32.59
C VAL A 881 -19.52 -24.13 -34.01
N LYS A 882 -18.90 -22.97 -34.15
CA LYS A 882 -18.16 -22.58 -35.34
C LYS A 882 -16.69 -22.59 -34.95
N TYR A 883 -15.83 -23.12 -35.80
CA TYR A 883 -14.39 -23.00 -35.60
C TYR A 883 -13.77 -22.60 -36.93
N PHE A 884 -12.83 -21.67 -36.87
CA PHE A 884 -12.20 -21.08 -38.04
C PHE A 884 -10.80 -21.69 -38.22
N SER A 885 -10.44 -21.96 -39.48
CA SER A 885 -9.10 -22.39 -39.89
C SER A 885 -8.11 -21.23 -39.92
#